data_AF-A0AAD6V4M8-F1
#
_entry.id   AF-A0AAD6V4M8-F1
#
_cell.length_a   1.000
_cell.length_b   1.000
_cell.length_c   1.000
_cell.angle_alpha   90.00
_cell.angle_beta   90.00
_cell.angle_gamma   90.00
#
_symmetry.space_group_name_H-M   'P 1'
#
loop_
_entity.id
_entity.type
_entity.pdbx_description
1 polymer ?
#
loop_
_entity_poly.entity_id
_entity_poly.type
_entity_poly.pdbx_seq_one_letter_code
_entity_poly.pdbx_strand_id
1 'polypeptide(L)'
;MSSAPHVSPDPVSDKPVARKYRFPPFPEAPEGVAPIPFKDFKESGIQVFTADDEAEKDGLGIPTIALRVKHDMDVSKTNSNYKKKPVREMAAARPGWRNEWWEDWEEGEDLRNHGPYNINSAAIDRFHQAASDFQKYRRFPPIVTNVQGLWDQFRIFAGLLGMPPVWNVASENKAEDDGQVSDDDFEEDSKPKFVNQGGPGEKRYPPRLRPRAPYELYGKDPVIVQDNDEIKELLDEARATKEDKVVDFLEDPGRQIQIFLSSYMKNQGLVWTDRNLINAPHLLRFFVRYLLRNGVLPDKTSERSLRSALDIIDIAAKELPLTAEVSKLLPDDFSVACQSHWGRKVGYVWDVSDSDSVDSVAGEPDAKRVKLDSAPVDAFESVLKEENVEVLKKEDLEAEAEADSAWGEPDADDASPPAADPNNPWDAAGESDWNPPARPSLLALLGPTALPLTHTPGIVEWSVRRVKELLPPPASRPPLPAAAAGAPDAEAVEHAVEAGMWRAVLAPWPAWDARDADPALSAPRILRSSLGALAQPGDAATEAARGPAGLKPHDMLRDDITLLVQPAAAAKLCVGMGLGGTWVQLARVQDHTQPDGDEAVDGAVDKKKKKSLTKAQKERRGLRYWYLDELMMILPSYWLA
;
A
#
# COMPACT_ATOMS: atom_id res chain seq x y z
N MET A 1 41.38 34.71 -53.36
CA MET A 1 40.98 34.31 -54.73
C MET A 1 40.92 32.80 -54.80
N SER A 2 39.73 32.22 -54.64
CA SER A 2 39.23 31.02 -55.34
C SER A 2 37.88 30.67 -54.69
N SER A 3 36.81 31.21 -55.25
CA SER A 3 35.43 30.93 -54.80
C SER A 3 34.97 29.64 -55.46
N ALA A 4 34.63 28.63 -54.65
CA ALA A 4 33.97 27.42 -55.12
C ALA A 4 32.49 27.72 -55.45
N PRO A 5 31.93 27.14 -56.52
CA PRO A 5 30.57 27.43 -56.94
C PRO A 5 29.56 26.73 -56.03
N HIS A 6 28.64 27.52 -55.49
CA HIS A 6 27.47 27.05 -54.77
C HIS A 6 26.50 26.43 -55.77
N VAL A 7 26.41 25.10 -55.79
CA VAL A 7 25.38 24.37 -56.56
C VAL A 7 24.10 24.40 -55.73
N SER A 8 23.09 25.10 -56.24
CA SER A 8 21.73 25.09 -55.68
C SER A 8 21.07 23.75 -56.02
N PRO A 9 20.40 23.06 -55.07
CA PRO A 9 19.63 21.88 -55.39
C PRO A 9 18.37 22.28 -56.18
N ASP A 10 18.16 21.65 -57.33
CA ASP A 10 16.95 21.80 -58.13
C ASP A 10 15.71 21.43 -57.32
N PRO A 11 14.58 22.15 -57.48
CA PRO A 11 13.34 21.82 -56.79
C PRO A 11 12.82 20.47 -57.28
N VAL A 12 12.77 19.50 -56.36
CA VAL A 12 12.13 18.20 -56.59
C VAL A 12 10.65 18.43 -56.89
N SER A 13 10.29 18.29 -58.16
CA SER A 13 8.92 18.31 -58.65
C SER A 13 8.17 17.09 -58.08
N ASP A 14 7.48 17.28 -56.97
CA ASP A 14 6.47 16.38 -56.41
C ASP A 14 5.19 16.37 -57.28
N LYS A 15 5.35 15.95 -58.53
CA LYS A 15 4.22 15.53 -59.37
C LYS A 15 4.12 14.01 -59.25
N PRO A 16 3.05 13.47 -58.66
CA PRO A 16 2.83 12.03 -58.67
C PRO A 16 2.77 11.58 -60.12
N VAL A 17 3.80 10.87 -60.59
CA VAL A 17 3.76 10.16 -61.85
C VAL A 17 2.69 9.11 -61.68
N ALA A 18 1.47 9.41 -62.15
CA ALA A 18 0.37 8.47 -62.21
C ALA A 18 0.80 7.31 -63.11
N ARG A 19 1.39 6.27 -62.50
CA ARG A 19 1.69 4.99 -63.16
C ARG A 19 0.35 4.35 -63.47
N LYS A 20 -0.17 4.69 -64.65
CA LYS A 20 -1.46 4.25 -65.17
C LYS A 20 -1.33 2.81 -65.70
N TYR A 21 -0.96 1.87 -64.83
CA TYR A 21 -1.12 0.45 -65.11
C TYR A 21 -2.59 0.11 -64.89
N ARG A 22 -3.41 0.24 -65.95
CA ARG A 22 -4.75 -0.34 -65.96
C ARG A 22 -4.64 -1.73 -66.56
N PHE A 23 -4.79 -2.73 -65.70
CA PHE A 23 -5.05 -4.10 -66.13
C PHE A 23 -6.56 -4.24 -66.38
N PRO A 24 -7.01 -4.85 -67.49
CA PRO A 24 -6.25 -5.43 -68.62
C PRO A 24 -5.86 -4.42 -69.73
N PRO A 25 -4.87 -4.74 -70.60
CA PRO A 25 -4.18 -6.02 -70.75
C PRO A 25 -2.97 -6.21 -69.81
N PHE A 26 -2.67 -7.47 -69.47
CA PHE A 26 -1.46 -7.83 -68.75
C PHE A 26 -0.23 -7.70 -69.68
N PRO A 27 0.95 -7.27 -69.17
CA PRO A 27 2.17 -7.24 -69.97
C PRO A 27 2.57 -8.67 -70.33
N GLU A 28 3.10 -8.85 -71.53
CA GLU A 28 3.64 -10.12 -72.00
C GLU A 28 4.87 -10.52 -71.17
N ALA A 29 5.05 -11.84 -70.96
CA ALA A 29 6.17 -12.35 -70.21
C ALA A 29 7.50 -11.97 -70.90
N PRO A 30 8.54 -11.56 -70.15
CA PRO A 30 9.86 -11.28 -70.72
C PRO A 30 10.41 -12.47 -71.51
N GLU A 31 11.14 -12.16 -72.59
CA GLU A 31 11.75 -13.16 -73.45
C GLU A 31 12.69 -14.09 -72.64
N GLY A 32 12.39 -15.40 -72.64
CA GLY A 32 13.14 -16.42 -71.88
C GLY A 32 12.59 -16.78 -70.49
N VAL A 33 11.51 -16.14 -70.02
CA VAL A 33 10.88 -16.46 -68.72
C VAL A 33 9.55 -17.18 -68.95
N ALA A 34 9.50 -18.48 -68.68
CA ALA A 34 8.26 -19.24 -68.69
C ALA A 34 7.47 -18.99 -67.39
N PRO A 35 6.26 -18.41 -67.43
CA PRO A 35 5.44 -18.21 -66.23
C PRO A 35 5.04 -19.58 -65.65
N ILE A 36 5.36 -19.80 -64.38
CA ILE A 36 4.98 -21.01 -63.65
C ILE A 36 3.49 -20.90 -63.29
N PRO A 37 2.64 -21.86 -63.69
CA PRO A 37 1.25 -21.90 -63.24
C PRO A 37 1.16 -21.96 -61.72
N PHE A 38 0.18 -21.28 -61.12
CA PHE A 38 0.04 -21.24 -59.65
C PHE A 38 -0.07 -22.63 -59.00
N LYS A 39 -0.52 -23.65 -59.74
CA LYS A 39 -0.59 -25.05 -59.28
C LYS A 39 0.79 -25.68 -59.07
N ASP A 40 1.79 -25.19 -59.79
CA ASP A 40 3.17 -25.68 -59.75
C ASP A 40 4.05 -24.79 -58.85
N PHE A 41 3.48 -23.73 -58.25
CA PHE A 41 4.17 -22.89 -57.28
C PHE A 41 4.31 -23.61 -55.94
N LYS A 42 5.55 -23.77 -55.48
CA LYS A 42 5.86 -24.31 -54.15
C LYS A 42 6.32 -23.17 -53.26
N GLU A 43 5.58 -22.93 -52.17
CA GLU A 43 5.96 -21.91 -51.20
C GLU A 43 7.34 -22.22 -50.60
N SER A 44 8.23 -21.23 -50.65
CA SER A 44 9.58 -21.29 -50.10
C SER A 44 9.59 -20.36 -48.88
N GLY A 45 9.37 -20.89 -47.67
CA GLY A 45 9.34 -20.10 -46.44
C GLY A 45 10.67 -19.41 -46.13
N ILE A 46 10.73 -18.52 -45.14
CA ILE A 46 11.97 -17.80 -44.75
C ILE A 46 12.92 -18.76 -44.02
N GLN A 47 14.24 -18.67 -44.26
CA GLN A 47 15.22 -19.46 -43.52
C GLN A 47 15.36 -18.93 -42.07
N VAL A 48 15.06 -19.78 -41.08
CA VAL A 48 15.01 -19.40 -39.65
C VAL A 48 16.40 -19.42 -38.97
N PHE A 49 17.38 -20.12 -39.56
CA PHE A 49 18.71 -20.28 -38.98
C PHE A 49 19.78 -19.97 -40.02
N THR A 50 20.25 -18.72 -40.06
CA THR A 50 21.47 -18.34 -40.78
C THR A 50 22.60 -18.25 -39.76
N ALA A 51 23.68 -19.00 -39.98
CA ALA A 51 24.78 -19.16 -39.04
C ALA A 51 25.71 -17.94 -38.93
N ASP A 52 25.49 -16.91 -39.76
CA ASP A 52 26.26 -15.67 -39.79
C ASP A 52 25.31 -14.49 -39.99
N ASP A 53 25.67 -13.32 -39.42
CA ASP A 53 24.93 -12.04 -39.33
C ASP A 53 24.57 -11.37 -40.68
N GLU A 54 24.38 -12.13 -41.75
CA GLU A 54 24.01 -11.63 -43.07
C GLU A 54 22.48 -11.60 -43.25
N ALA A 55 22.01 -10.60 -44.01
CA ALA A 55 20.62 -10.26 -44.29
C ALA A 55 19.65 -11.46 -44.40
N GLU A 56 18.44 -11.32 -43.85
CA GLU A 56 17.37 -12.34 -43.91
C GLU A 56 17.20 -12.89 -45.33
N LYS A 57 17.30 -14.21 -45.50
CA LYS A 57 17.20 -14.88 -46.81
C LYS A 57 15.87 -15.65 -46.90
N ASP A 58 15.26 -15.65 -48.07
CA ASP A 58 14.09 -16.49 -48.35
C ASP A 58 14.47 -17.98 -48.44
N GLY A 59 13.50 -18.86 -48.67
CA GLY A 59 13.72 -20.31 -48.73
C GLY A 59 14.60 -20.77 -49.88
N LEU A 60 14.89 -19.87 -50.82
CA LEU A 60 15.79 -20.10 -51.96
C LEU A 60 17.16 -19.45 -51.74
N GLY A 61 17.42 -18.87 -50.56
CA GLY A 61 18.68 -18.22 -50.22
C GLY A 61 18.83 -16.81 -50.80
N ILE A 62 17.74 -16.20 -51.28
CA ILE A 62 17.74 -14.85 -51.85
C ILE A 62 17.54 -13.85 -50.71
N PRO A 63 18.40 -12.81 -50.59
CA PRO A 63 18.22 -11.77 -49.58
C PRO A 63 16.87 -11.07 -49.72
N THR A 64 16.10 -10.99 -48.64
CA THR A 64 14.84 -10.27 -48.63
C THR A 64 15.10 -8.77 -48.61
N ILE A 65 14.27 -8.02 -49.34
CA ILE A 65 14.35 -6.56 -49.41
C ILE A 65 13.26 -5.99 -48.51
N ALA A 66 13.65 -5.18 -47.53
CA ALA A 66 12.69 -4.48 -46.69
C ALA A 66 11.82 -3.53 -47.53
N LEU A 67 10.50 -3.67 -47.42
CA LEU A 67 9.58 -2.73 -48.03
C LEU A 67 9.77 -1.34 -47.42
N ARG A 68 9.68 -0.30 -48.26
CA ARG A 68 9.86 1.10 -47.82
C ARG A 68 8.76 1.57 -46.86
N VAL A 69 7.56 0.99 -46.97
CA VAL A 69 6.41 1.27 -46.12
C VAL A 69 6.23 0.09 -45.17
N LYS A 70 6.35 0.33 -43.86
CA LYS A 70 6.08 -0.68 -42.84
C LYS A 70 4.57 -0.81 -42.65
N HIS A 71 4.08 -2.04 -42.65
CA HIS A 71 2.70 -2.36 -42.31
C HIS A 71 2.66 -2.96 -40.90
N ASP A 72 1.55 -2.79 -40.16
CA ASP A 72 1.41 -3.31 -38.78
C ASP A 72 1.53 -4.85 -38.69
N MET A 73 1.38 -5.57 -39.80
CA MET A 73 1.56 -7.02 -39.85
C MET A 73 3.00 -7.46 -40.18
N ASP A 74 3.92 -6.52 -40.42
CA ASP A 74 5.29 -6.78 -40.87
C ASP A 74 6.21 -7.05 -39.67
N VAL A 75 5.89 -8.12 -38.93
CA VAL A 75 6.69 -8.60 -37.79
C VAL A 75 7.70 -9.63 -38.31
N SER A 76 9.00 -9.28 -38.29
CA SER A 76 10.07 -10.22 -38.67
C SER A 76 9.99 -11.47 -37.79
N LYS A 77 9.76 -12.62 -38.43
CA LYS A 77 9.64 -13.92 -37.75
C LYS A 77 10.99 -14.44 -37.24
N THR A 78 12.10 -13.84 -37.69
CA THR A 78 13.46 -14.31 -37.40
C THR A 78 14.12 -13.58 -36.24
N ASN A 79 13.51 -12.52 -35.67
CA ASN A 79 14.07 -11.67 -34.61
C ASN A 79 15.49 -11.12 -34.89
N SER A 80 16.01 -11.28 -36.12
CA SER A 80 17.44 -11.16 -36.44
C SER A 80 17.94 -9.71 -36.51
N ASN A 81 17.07 -8.71 -36.55
CA ASN A 81 17.46 -7.32 -36.78
C ASN A 81 16.81 -6.26 -35.89
N TYR A 82 16.20 -6.62 -34.75
CA TYR A 82 15.97 -5.62 -33.71
C TYR A 82 17.28 -5.32 -32.97
N LYS A 83 18.23 -4.66 -33.66
CA LYS A 83 19.10 -3.72 -32.97
C LYS A 83 18.15 -2.67 -32.38
N LYS A 84 17.69 -2.87 -31.15
CA LYS A 84 16.94 -1.87 -30.38
C LYS A 84 17.70 -0.57 -30.60
N LYS A 85 17.08 0.42 -31.25
CA LYS A 85 17.67 1.77 -31.30
C LYS A 85 18.04 2.07 -29.84
N PRO A 86 19.31 2.39 -29.55
CA PRO A 86 19.72 2.58 -28.17
C PRO A 86 18.82 3.67 -27.59
N VAL A 87 18.10 3.36 -26.52
CA VAL A 87 17.26 4.30 -25.76
C VAL A 87 18.03 5.59 -25.42
N ARG A 88 19.36 5.48 -25.39
CA ARG A 88 20.33 6.59 -25.39
C ARG A 88 20.04 7.71 -26.40
N GLU A 89 19.46 7.42 -27.57
CA GLU A 89 19.06 8.43 -28.57
C GLU A 89 17.79 9.20 -28.14
N MET A 90 16.86 8.57 -27.40
CA MET A 90 15.72 9.25 -26.76
C MET A 90 16.14 10.04 -25.51
N ALA A 91 17.09 9.52 -24.71
CA ALA A 91 17.66 10.27 -23.58
C ALA A 91 18.40 11.53 -24.06
N ALA A 92 19.08 11.46 -25.22
CA ALA A 92 19.69 12.62 -25.86
C ALA A 92 18.65 13.66 -26.34
N ALA A 93 17.41 13.25 -26.61
CA ALA A 93 16.33 14.15 -27.01
C ALA A 93 15.67 14.90 -25.83
N ARG A 94 15.93 14.50 -24.57
CA ARG A 94 15.43 15.18 -23.36
C ARG A 94 16.58 15.46 -22.39
N PRO A 95 17.34 16.55 -22.60
CA PRO A 95 18.41 16.95 -21.69
C PRO A 95 17.86 17.12 -20.27
N GLY A 96 18.25 16.25 -19.34
CA GLY A 96 17.83 16.29 -17.93
C GLY A 96 16.85 15.19 -17.50
N TRP A 97 16.27 14.42 -18.43
CA TRP A 97 15.48 13.24 -18.06
C TRP A 97 16.43 12.13 -17.62
N ARG A 98 16.45 11.83 -16.33
CA ARG A 98 17.08 10.60 -15.83
C ARG A 98 16.02 9.51 -15.92
N ASN A 99 16.33 8.45 -16.63
CA ASN A 99 15.54 7.23 -16.59
C ASN A 99 15.38 6.79 -15.14
N GLU A 100 14.26 6.14 -14.86
CA GLU A 100 14.08 5.50 -13.57
C GLU A 100 15.05 4.32 -13.44
N TRP A 101 15.47 4.02 -12.22
CA TRP A 101 16.55 3.05 -11.99
C TRP A 101 16.21 1.64 -12.49
N TRP A 102 14.92 1.28 -12.53
CA TRP A 102 14.47 0.00 -13.05
C TRP A 102 14.53 -0.06 -14.58
N GLU A 103 14.35 1.07 -15.28
CA GLU A 103 14.51 1.13 -16.74
C GLU A 103 15.98 0.92 -17.11
N ASP A 104 16.89 1.57 -16.37
CA ASP A 104 18.33 1.39 -16.51
C ASP A 104 18.78 -0.05 -16.21
N TRP A 105 18.09 -0.76 -15.31
CA TRP A 105 18.37 -2.16 -15.04
C TRP A 105 17.84 -3.07 -16.13
N GLU A 106 16.62 -2.82 -16.63
CA GLU A 106 16.02 -3.55 -17.74
C GLU A 106 16.90 -3.47 -19.00
N GLU A 107 17.57 -2.35 -19.22
CA GLU A 107 18.64 -2.19 -20.21
C GLU A 107 19.88 -3.04 -19.87
N GLY A 108 19.92 -4.26 -20.41
CA GLY A 108 21.06 -5.16 -20.30
C GLY A 108 20.92 -6.20 -19.20
N GLU A 109 19.76 -6.30 -18.56
CA GLU A 109 19.46 -7.38 -17.61
C GLU A 109 19.69 -8.77 -18.26
N ASP A 110 19.27 -8.95 -19.52
CA ASP A 110 19.45 -10.20 -20.28
C ASP A 110 20.92 -10.57 -20.52
N LEU A 111 21.82 -9.59 -20.51
CA LEU A 111 23.26 -9.80 -20.72
C LEU A 111 23.98 -10.16 -19.41
N ARG A 112 23.35 -9.95 -18.25
CA ARG A 112 23.92 -10.25 -16.93
C ARG A 112 23.71 -11.71 -16.60
N ASN A 113 24.57 -12.56 -17.15
CA ASN A 113 24.62 -13.98 -16.79
C ASN A 113 25.79 -14.22 -15.84
N HIS A 114 25.52 -14.74 -14.65
CA HIS A 114 26.58 -15.33 -13.83
C HIS A 114 26.60 -16.80 -14.19
N GLY A 115 27.79 -17.33 -14.46
CA GLY A 115 27.96 -18.71 -14.86
C GLY A 115 27.18 -19.68 -13.95
N PRO A 116 26.90 -20.91 -14.42
CA PRO A 116 25.99 -21.81 -13.74
C PRO A 116 26.39 -22.02 -12.27
N TYR A 117 25.42 -21.87 -11.37
CA TYR A 117 25.60 -22.20 -9.96
C TYR A 117 25.89 -23.70 -9.81
N ASN A 118 26.72 -24.07 -8.84
CA ASN A 118 27.05 -25.47 -8.62
C ASN A 118 25.82 -26.24 -8.12
N ILE A 119 25.27 -27.12 -8.95
CA ILE A 119 24.09 -27.92 -8.61
C ILE A 119 24.35 -28.86 -7.41
N ASN A 120 25.61 -29.18 -7.14
CA ASN A 120 25.99 -30.03 -6.02
C ASN A 120 26.14 -29.28 -4.68
N SER A 121 26.15 -27.94 -4.66
CA SER A 121 26.16 -27.20 -3.39
C SER A 121 24.76 -27.19 -2.75
N ALA A 122 24.68 -26.94 -1.44
CA ALA A 122 23.40 -26.83 -0.77
C ALA A 122 22.56 -25.69 -1.39
N ALA A 123 21.23 -25.85 -1.40
CA ALA A 123 20.32 -24.84 -1.91
C ALA A 123 20.44 -23.51 -1.14
N ILE A 124 20.67 -23.59 0.16
CA ILE A 124 20.95 -22.45 1.05
C ILE A 124 22.18 -21.68 0.59
N ASP A 125 23.31 -22.36 0.34
CA ASP A 125 24.54 -21.73 -0.13
C ASP A 125 24.36 -21.06 -1.49
N ARG A 126 23.67 -21.74 -2.42
CA ARG A 126 23.35 -21.16 -3.74
C ARG A 126 22.51 -19.89 -3.60
N PHE A 127 21.54 -19.90 -2.70
CA PHE A 127 20.66 -18.77 -2.46
C PHE A 127 21.42 -17.57 -1.86
N HIS A 128 22.30 -17.81 -0.88
CA HIS A 128 23.20 -16.79 -0.35
C HIS A 128 24.13 -16.22 -1.43
N GLN A 129 24.77 -17.09 -2.21
CA GLN A 129 25.66 -16.69 -3.29
C GLN A 129 24.91 -15.85 -4.34
N ALA A 130 23.71 -16.29 -4.73
CA ALA A 130 22.87 -15.57 -5.67
C ALA A 130 22.46 -14.19 -5.17
N ALA A 131 22.15 -14.04 -3.89
CA ALA A 131 21.85 -12.73 -3.30
C ALA A 131 23.08 -11.80 -3.29
N SER A 132 24.26 -12.32 -2.97
CA SER A 132 25.52 -11.56 -3.03
C SER A 132 25.88 -11.14 -4.45
N ASP A 133 25.77 -12.06 -5.42
CA ASP A 133 26.00 -11.76 -6.83
C ASP A 133 24.98 -10.74 -7.35
N PHE A 134 23.71 -10.89 -6.99
CA PHE A 134 22.66 -9.95 -7.38
C PHE A 134 23.01 -8.51 -6.99
N GLN A 135 23.57 -8.33 -5.78
CA GLN A 135 24.04 -7.03 -5.30
C GLN A 135 25.32 -6.55 -6.00
N LYS A 136 26.32 -7.43 -6.13
CA LYS A 136 27.65 -7.11 -6.64
C LYS A 136 27.64 -6.63 -8.09
N TYR A 137 26.80 -7.21 -8.93
CA TYR A 137 26.78 -6.95 -10.37
C TYR A 137 25.74 -5.91 -10.81
N ARG A 138 25.15 -5.19 -9.85
CA ARG A 138 24.22 -4.09 -10.13
C ARG A 138 24.70 -2.82 -9.47
N ARG A 139 24.58 -1.72 -10.19
CA ARG A 139 24.70 -0.40 -9.60
C ARG A 139 23.37 -0.07 -8.93
N PHE A 140 23.34 -0.11 -7.61
CA PHE A 140 22.18 0.34 -6.85
C PHE A 140 21.99 1.85 -7.06
N PRO A 141 20.74 2.31 -7.17
CA PRO A 141 20.45 3.72 -7.30
C PRO A 141 20.83 4.49 -6.04
N PRO A 142 20.92 5.83 -6.12
CA PRO A 142 21.32 6.66 -4.98
C PRO A 142 20.46 6.45 -3.74
N ILE A 143 21.01 6.74 -2.57
CA ILE A 143 20.38 6.53 -1.24
C ILE A 143 18.97 7.14 -1.15
N VAL A 144 18.73 8.29 -1.79
CA VAL A 144 17.41 8.94 -1.82
C VAL A 144 16.30 8.03 -2.35
N THR A 145 16.64 7.00 -3.12
CA THR A 145 15.70 6.03 -3.66
C THR A 145 15.29 4.94 -2.68
N ASN A 146 16.06 4.75 -1.61
CA ASN A 146 15.87 3.71 -0.60
C ASN A 146 15.82 2.26 -1.15
N VAL A 147 16.24 2.01 -2.40
CA VAL A 147 16.21 0.66 -2.99
C VAL A 147 17.17 -0.29 -2.26
N GLN A 148 18.33 0.21 -1.83
CA GLN A 148 19.26 -0.57 -1.00
C GLN A 148 18.63 -0.92 0.35
N GLY A 149 17.95 0.04 1.00
CA GLY A 149 17.25 -0.22 2.26
C GLY A 149 16.16 -1.27 2.10
N LEU A 150 15.36 -1.21 1.03
CA LEU A 150 14.35 -2.23 0.71
C LEU A 150 14.96 -3.60 0.43
N TRP A 151 16.11 -3.65 -0.25
CA TRP A 151 16.85 -4.89 -0.47
C TRP A 151 17.32 -5.50 0.84
N ASP A 152 17.85 -4.68 1.76
CA ASP A 152 18.29 -5.16 3.06
C ASP A 152 17.09 -5.63 3.92
N GLN A 153 15.94 -4.96 3.86
CA GLN A 153 14.69 -5.45 4.49
C GLN A 153 14.26 -6.80 3.92
N PHE A 154 14.29 -6.99 2.60
CA PHE A 154 13.99 -8.28 1.99
C PHE A 154 14.99 -9.36 2.41
N ARG A 155 16.27 -9.02 2.53
CA ARG A 155 17.28 -9.97 3.00
C ARG A 155 17.07 -10.36 4.46
N ILE A 156 16.67 -9.44 5.33
CA ILE A 156 16.32 -9.74 6.72
C ILE A 156 15.11 -10.68 6.77
N PHE A 157 14.07 -10.38 5.97
CA PHE A 157 12.89 -11.22 5.85
C PHE A 157 13.21 -12.65 5.39
N ALA A 158 13.98 -12.79 4.31
CA ALA A 158 14.32 -14.08 3.71
C ALA A 158 15.48 -14.82 4.42
N GLY A 159 15.97 -14.33 5.56
CA GLY A 159 17.09 -14.93 6.30
C GLY A 159 18.47 -14.78 5.61
N LEU A 160 18.59 -13.96 4.56
CA LEU A 160 19.85 -13.68 3.86
C LEU A 160 20.76 -12.69 4.59
N LEU A 161 20.19 -11.90 5.51
CA LEU A 161 20.89 -10.95 6.35
C LEU A 161 20.46 -11.18 7.80
N GLY A 162 21.43 -11.52 8.65
CA GLY A 162 21.18 -11.67 10.07
C GLY A 162 21.01 -10.31 10.73
N MET A 163 20.30 -10.33 11.85
CA MET A 163 20.25 -9.18 12.73
C MET A 163 20.85 -9.54 14.07
N PRO A 164 21.81 -8.76 14.56
CA PRO A 164 22.27 -8.95 15.91
C PRO A 164 21.08 -8.67 16.86
N PRO A 165 20.83 -9.54 17.85
CA PRO A 165 19.93 -9.19 18.95
C PRO A 165 20.42 -7.91 19.62
N VAL A 166 19.53 -7.19 20.30
CA VAL A 166 19.92 -6.04 21.13
C VAL A 166 19.96 -6.53 22.57
N TRP A 167 21.12 -6.45 23.20
CA TRP A 167 21.33 -6.87 24.59
C TRP A 167 22.13 -5.81 25.34
N ASN A 168 21.93 -5.77 26.66
CA ASN A 168 22.72 -4.95 27.59
C ASN A 168 23.40 -5.87 28.59
N VAL A 169 24.67 -5.61 28.93
CA VAL A 169 25.38 -6.40 29.94
C VAL A 169 25.01 -5.88 31.32
N ALA A 170 24.52 -6.77 32.21
CA ALA A 170 24.03 -6.41 33.53
C ALA A 170 25.07 -5.68 34.42
N SER A 171 26.36 -5.85 34.13
CA SER A 171 27.47 -5.28 34.88
C SER A 171 27.86 -3.85 34.48
N GLU A 172 27.31 -3.30 33.39
CA GLU A 172 27.55 -1.90 32.98
C GLU A 172 26.72 -0.86 33.76
N ASN A 173 25.91 -1.30 34.73
CA ASN A 173 25.40 -0.42 35.78
C ASN A 173 26.52 -0.11 36.79
N LYS A 174 27.55 0.65 36.39
CA LYS A 174 28.38 1.35 37.37
C LYS A 174 29.15 2.54 36.82
N ALA A 175 28.80 3.68 37.40
CA ALA A 175 29.56 4.92 37.49
C ALA A 175 29.70 5.71 36.18
N GLU A 176 29.18 6.93 36.27
CA GLU A 176 29.63 8.10 35.51
C GLU A 176 31.16 8.07 35.36
N ASP A 177 31.65 7.65 34.19
CA ASP A 177 33.02 7.93 33.78
C ASP A 177 32.99 8.32 32.30
N ASP A 178 33.28 9.59 32.07
CA ASP A 178 33.15 10.33 30.81
C ASP A 178 34.25 9.95 29.80
N GLY A 179 34.44 8.64 29.60
CA GLY A 179 35.44 8.08 28.70
C GLY A 179 34.80 7.64 27.39
N GLN A 180 34.87 8.49 26.38
CA GLN A 180 34.53 8.21 24.99
C GLN A 180 35.27 6.94 24.47
N VAL A 181 34.66 5.76 24.56
CA VAL A 181 35.21 4.51 23.99
C VAL A 181 34.47 4.16 22.69
N SER A 182 35.23 4.24 21.59
CA SER A 182 34.82 3.88 20.24
C SER A 182 34.75 2.36 20.09
N ASP A 183 33.55 1.86 19.83
CA ASP A 183 33.23 0.46 19.55
C ASP A 183 33.48 0.12 18.07
N ASP A 184 34.67 -0.40 17.77
CA ASP A 184 34.96 -1.10 16.51
C ASP A 184 35.96 -2.24 16.77
N ASP A 185 35.67 -3.38 16.13
CA ASP A 185 36.52 -4.55 15.85
C ASP A 185 36.52 -5.74 16.84
N PHE A 186 35.65 -6.73 16.52
CA PHE A 186 35.84 -8.14 16.85
C PHE A 186 36.16 -8.94 15.58
N GLU A 187 37.41 -8.89 15.12
CA GLU A 187 38.03 -9.98 14.36
C GLU A 187 39.41 -10.31 14.95
N GLU A 188 39.51 -11.52 15.47
CA GLU A 188 40.73 -12.15 15.96
C GLU A 188 41.61 -12.56 14.77
N ASP A 189 42.42 -11.62 14.28
CA ASP A 189 43.68 -11.99 13.64
C ASP A 189 44.74 -10.89 13.84
N SER A 190 45.90 -11.32 14.33
CA SER A 190 46.98 -10.46 14.79
C SER A 190 47.49 -9.52 13.68
N LYS A 191 47.06 -8.25 13.70
CA LYS A 191 47.72 -7.17 12.95
C LYS A 191 48.05 -5.99 13.86
N PRO A 192 49.25 -5.41 13.74
CA PRO A 192 49.73 -4.34 14.60
C PRO A 192 48.87 -3.09 14.44
N LYS A 193 48.50 -2.48 15.57
CA LYS A 193 47.83 -1.18 15.67
C LYS A 193 48.61 -0.13 14.88
N PHE A 194 48.18 0.15 13.66
CA PHE A 194 48.63 1.31 12.90
C PHE A 194 47.91 2.53 13.47
N VAL A 195 48.64 3.31 14.28
CA VAL A 195 48.25 4.66 14.68
C VAL A 195 48.12 5.48 13.40
N ASN A 196 46.89 5.72 12.98
CA ASN A 196 46.57 6.40 11.74
C ASN A 196 46.80 7.91 11.91
N GLN A 197 48.06 8.35 11.76
CA GLN A 197 48.37 9.77 11.60
C GLN A 197 47.81 10.22 10.25
N GLY A 198 46.76 11.03 10.31
CA GLY A 198 45.97 11.49 9.17
C GLY A 198 46.82 12.03 8.02
N GLY A 199 46.89 11.25 6.94
CA GLY A 199 47.32 11.73 5.65
C GLY A 199 46.25 12.66 5.04
N PRO A 200 46.60 13.86 4.55
CA PRO A 200 45.67 14.75 3.89
C PRO A 200 45.27 14.16 2.53
N GLY A 201 44.13 13.47 2.47
CA GLY A 201 43.57 13.01 1.20
C GLY A 201 42.78 11.70 1.22
N GLU A 202 42.66 11.02 2.37
CA GLU A 202 41.83 9.82 2.43
C GLU A 202 40.35 10.19 2.29
N LYS A 203 39.77 9.87 1.13
CA LYS A 203 38.36 10.09 0.83
C LYS A 203 37.56 9.26 1.83
N ARG A 204 37.09 9.91 2.91
CA ARG A 204 36.10 9.32 3.82
C ARG A 204 34.90 8.93 2.98
N TYR A 205 34.74 7.63 2.73
CA TYR A 205 33.50 7.13 2.16
C TYR A 205 32.40 7.42 3.19
N PRO A 206 31.24 7.92 2.75
CA PRO A 206 30.12 8.11 3.66
C PRO A 206 29.82 6.76 4.34
N PRO A 207 29.57 6.75 5.66
CA PRO A 207 29.25 5.52 6.38
C PRO A 207 28.07 4.85 5.69
N ARG A 208 28.17 3.53 5.47
CA ARG A 208 27.04 2.76 4.97
C ARG A 208 25.93 2.85 6.01
N LEU A 209 24.74 3.25 5.57
CA LEU A 209 23.56 3.25 6.44
C LEU A 209 23.33 1.81 6.91
N ARG A 210 23.30 1.62 8.23
CA ARG A 210 22.96 0.33 8.81
C ARG A 210 21.52 -0.02 8.41
N PRO A 211 21.22 -1.26 8.02
CA PRO A 211 19.86 -1.71 7.79
C PRO A 211 18.99 -1.38 9.00
N ARG A 212 17.80 -0.84 8.75
CA ARG A 212 16.84 -0.58 9.81
C ARG A 212 16.42 -1.93 10.44
N ALA A 213 16.42 -2.01 11.76
CA ALA A 213 15.82 -3.15 12.46
C ALA A 213 14.32 -3.26 12.11
N PRO A 214 13.73 -4.45 12.08
CA PRO A 214 12.31 -4.65 12.04
C PRO A 214 11.62 -3.93 13.18
N TYR A 215 10.48 -3.34 12.88
CA TYR A 215 9.63 -2.63 13.81
C TYR A 215 9.15 -3.52 14.97
N GLU A 216 9.08 -4.83 14.77
CA GLU A 216 8.80 -5.82 15.82
C GLU A 216 9.83 -5.84 16.95
N LEU A 217 11.00 -5.23 16.73
CA LEU A 217 12.05 -5.05 17.73
C LEU A 217 12.07 -3.62 18.29
N TYR A 218 11.32 -2.68 17.72
CA TYR A 218 11.25 -1.32 18.24
C TYR A 218 10.46 -1.32 19.55
N GLY A 219 11.07 -0.74 20.60
CA GLY A 219 10.46 -0.66 21.93
C GLY A 219 10.48 -1.97 22.71
N LYS A 220 11.12 -3.03 22.19
CA LYS A 220 11.49 -4.17 23.01
C LYS A 220 12.69 -3.78 23.84
N ASP A 221 12.58 -3.95 25.16
CA ASP A 221 13.70 -3.72 26.05
C ASP A 221 14.85 -4.67 25.67
N PRO A 222 16.09 -4.17 25.65
CA PRO A 222 17.25 -5.00 25.37
C PRO A 222 17.31 -6.15 26.39
N VAL A 223 17.64 -7.35 25.92
CA VAL A 223 17.78 -8.51 26.79
C VAL A 223 18.94 -8.23 27.74
N ILE A 224 18.69 -8.27 29.06
CA ILE A 224 19.74 -8.09 30.06
C ILE A 224 20.49 -9.41 30.18
N VAL A 225 21.79 -9.37 29.88
CA VAL A 225 22.67 -10.53 29.84
C VAL A 225 23.69 -10.45 30.96
N GLN A 226 23.87 -11.53 31.71
CA GLN A 226 24.80 -11.60 32.85
C GLN A 226 26.19 -12.03 32.43
N ASP A 227 26.29 -13.00 31.51
CA ASP A 227 27.54 -13.66 31.15
C ASP A 227 27.77 -13.72 29.63
N ASN A 228 29.03 -13.86 29.22
CA ASN A 228 29.41 -13.99 27.80
C ASN A 228 28.80 -15.24 27.13
N ASP A 229 28.43 -16.27 27.90
CA ASP A 229 27.83 -17.48 27.36
C ASP A 229 26.35 -17.27 26.99
N GLU A 230 25.62 -16.42 27.73
CA GLU A 230 24.26 -15.98 27.34
C GLU A 230 24.29 -15.12 26.06
N ILE A 231 25.34 -14.30 25.85
CA ILE A 231 25.53 -13.56 24.59
C ILE A 231 25.69 -14.54 23.42
N LYS A 232 26.49 -15.60 23.59
CA LYS A 232 26.66 -16.62 22.54
C LYS A 232 25.35 -17.35 22.25
N GLU A 233 24.58 -17.69 23.29
CA GLU A 233 23.28 -18.33 23.13
C GLU A 233 22.30 -17.45 22.34
N LEU A 234 22.23 -16.16 22.66
CA LEU A 234 21.42 -15.19 21.90
C LEU A 234 21.86 -15.07 20.43
N LEU A 235 23.18 -15.06 20.17
CA LEU A 235 23.72 -15.01 18.81
C LEU A 235 23.45 -16.31 18.03
N ASP A 236 23.52 -17.46 18.68
CA ASP A 236 23.22 -18.76 18.08
C ASP A 236 21.71 -18.91 17.82
N GLU A 237 20.84 -18.45 18.71
CA GLU A 237 19.38 -18.39 18.48
C GLU A 237 19.04 -17.46 17.30
N ALA A 238 19.68 -16.29 17.21
CA ALA A 238 19.52 -15.38 16.09
C ALA A 238 20.00 -16.00 14.76
N ARG A 239 21.07 -16.82 14.80
CA ARG A 239 21.55 -17.59 13.63
C ARG A 239 20.57 -18.69 13.25
N ALA A 240 20.03 -19.44 14.21
CA ALA A 240 19.03 -20.48 13.96
C ALA A 240 17.76 -19.89 13.34
N THR A 241 17.20 -18.81 13.91
CA THR A 241 16.04 -18.09 13.37
C THR A 241 16.28 -17.60 11.94
N LYS A 242 17.50 -17.15 11.64
CA LYS A 242 17.90 -16.74 10.30
C LYS A 242 17.89 -17.94 9.34
N GLU A 243 18.43 -19.08 9.74
CA GLU A 243 18.43 -20.30 8.93
C GLU A 243 17.02 -20.82 8.68
N ASP A 244 16.15 -20.82 9.69
CA ASP A 244 14.74 -21.18 9.56
C ASP A 244 14.02 -20.33 8.51
N LYS A 245 14.24 -19.00 8.52
CA LYS A 245 13.67 -18.10 7.49
C LYS A 245 14.16 -18.43 6.08
N VAL A 246 15.42 -18.87 5.93
CA VAL A 246 15.92 -19.32 4.62
C VAL A 246 15.21 -20.62 4.21
N VAL A 247 15.05 -21.56 5.14
CA VAL A 247 14.33 -22.82 4.89
C VAL A 247 12.88 -22.55 4.47
N ASP A 248 12.17 -21.70 5.21
CA ASP A 248 10.79 -21.27 4.91
C ASP A 248 10.67 -20.63 3.51
N PHE A 249 11.70 -19.89 3.09
CA PHE A 249 11.77 -19.33 1.73
C PHE A 249 12.05 -20.37 0.66
N LEU A 250 12.91 -21.34 0.93
CA LEU A 250 13.23 -22.40 -0.03
C LEU A 250 12.06 -23.38 -0.22
N GLU A 251 11.22 -23.58 0.80
CA GLU A 251 10.03 -24.43 0.73
C GLU A 251 8.97 -23.86 -0.24
N ASP A 252 8.59 -22.59 -0.08
CA ASP A 252 7.63 -21.92 -0.97
C ASP A 252 8.01 -20.44 -1.22
N PRO A 253 8.93 -20.17 -2.18
CA PRO A 253 9.43 -18.82 -2.41
C PRO A 253 8.35 -17.85 -2.89
N GLY A 254 7.36 -18.32 -3.64
CA GLY A 254 6.23 -17.54 -4.10
C GLY A 254 5.32 -17.09 -2.98
N ARG A 255 5.02 -17.99 -2.02
CA ARG A 255 4.30 -17.62 -0.79
C ARG A 255 5.08 -16.61 0.04
N GLN A 256 6.38 -16.80 0.22
CA GLN A 256 7.19 -15.85 1.00
C GLN A 256 7.27 -14.47 0.34
N ILE A 257 7.39 -14.40 -0.99
CA ILE A 257 7.33 -13.12 -1.72
C ILE A 257 5.97 -12.43 -1.54
N GLN A 258 4.88 -13.20 -1.56
CA GLN A 258 3.54 -12.68 -1.31
C GLN A 258 3.40 -12.12 0.12
N ILE A 259 3.92 -12.83 1.13
CA ILE A 259 3.97 -12.37 2.54
C ILE A 259 4.79 -11.09 2.64
N PHE A 260 5.97 -11.05 2.00
CA PHE A 260 6.83 -9.87 2.01
C PHE A 260 6.10 -8.63 1.50
N LEU A 261 5.47 -8.74 0.32
CA LEU A 261 4.70 -7.67 -0.33
C LEU A 261 3.35 -7.37 0.33
N SER A 262 2.98 -8.11 1.39
CA SER A 262 1.72 -8.00 2.11
C SER A 262 1.97 -7.62 3.57
N SER A 263 1.86 -8.59 4.50
CA SER A 263 1.93 -8.35 5.95
C SER A 263 3.27 -7.81 6.41
N TYR A 264 4.38 -8.31 5.87
CA TYR A 264 5.70 -7.84 6.28
C TYR A 264 5.89 -6.36 5.96
N MET A 265 5.61 -5.93 4.72
CA MET A 265 5.70 -4.50 4.36
C MET A 265 4.82 -3.62 5.24
N LYS A 266 3.62 -4.08 5.64
CA LYS A 266 2.75 -3.36 6.56
C LYS A 266 3.36 -3.27 7.97
N ASN A 267 3.75 -4.40 8.54
CA ASN A 267 4.28 -4.50 9.91
C ASN A 267 5.59 -3.73 10.07
N GLN A 268 6.43 -3.73 9.04
CA GLN A 268 7.67 -2.96 9.01
C GLN A 268 7.49 -1.47 8.67
N GLY A 269 6.23 -1.04 8.46
CA GLY A 269 5.91 0.33 8.09
C GLY A 269 6.47 0.76 6.72
N LEU A 270 6.80 -0.20 5.86
CA LEU A 270 7.30 0.10 4.51
C LEU A 270 6.19 0.65 3.62
N VAL A 271 4.92 0.30 3.91
CA VAL A 271 3.74 0.78 3.17
C VAL A 271 3.46 2.27 3.31
N TRP A 272 4.02 2.95 4.33
CA TRP A 272 3.77 4.39 4.59
C TRP A 272 4.63 5.31 3.72
N THR A 273 5.47 4.77 2.85
CA THR A 273 6.30 5.55 1.92
C THR A 273 5.95 5.16 0.49
N ASP A 274 5.34 6.06 -0.27
CA ASP A 274 4.93 5.85 -1.67
C ASP A 274 6.05 5.26 -2.53
N ARG A 275 7.29 5.72 -2.31
CA ARG A 275 8.45 5.25 -3.05
C ARG A 275 8.73 3.76 -2.85
N ASN A 276 8.46 3.23 -1.66
CA ASN A 276 8.61 1.80 -1.38
C ASN A 276 7.55 0.96 -2.09
N LEU A 277 6.32 1.48 -2.21
CA LEU A 277 5.21 0.82 -2.91
C LEU A 277 5.50 0.62 -4.41
N ILE A 278 6.26 1.55 -5.00
CA ILE A 278 6.75 1.45 -6.38
C ILE A 278 8.00 0.55 -6.44
N ASN A 279 9.01 0.82 -5.60
CA ASN A 279 10.32 0.18 -5.74
C ASN A 279 10.34 -1.31 -5.34
N ALA A 280 9.56 -1.73 -4.34
CA ALA A 280 9.62 -3.09 -3.83
C ALA A 280 9.21 -4.15 -4.88
N PRO A 281 8.06 -4.01 -5.58
CA PRO A 281 7.72 -4.94 -6.68
C PRO A 281 8.79 -4.97 -7.78
N HIS A 282 9.31 -3.81 -8.20
CA HIS A 282 10.35 -3.76 -9.23
C HIS A 282 11.63 -4.49 -8.81
N LEU A 283 12.09 -4.25 -7.58
CA LEU A 283 13.29 -4.89 -7.03
C LEU A 283 13.13 -6.43 -7.00
N LEU A 284 12.00 -6.92 -6.49
CA LEU A 284 11.74 -8.36 -6.41
C LEU A 284 11.55 -8.97 -7.80
N ARG A 285 10.95 -8.26 -8.75
CA ARG A 285 10.83 -8.71 -10.15
C ARG A 285 12.20 -9.03 -10.74
N PHE A 286 13.18 -8.14 -10.55
CA PHE A 286 14.55 -8.36 -11.02
C PHE A 286 15.21 -9.52 -10.29
N PHE A 287 15.05 -9.62 -8.97
CA PHE A 287 15.66 -10.70 -8.20
C PHE A 287 15.08 -12.07 -8.55
N VAL A 288 13.76 -12.21 -8.67
CA VAL A 288 13.11 -13.48 -9.03
C VAL A 288 13.47 -13.90 -10.45
N ARG A 289 13.45 -12.97 -11.41
CA ARG A 289 13.93 -13.27 -12.78
C ARG A 289 15.39 -13.68 -12.80
N TYR A 290 16.21 -13.07 -11.95
CA TYR A 290 17.60 -13.44 -11.78
C TYR A 290 17.76 -14.88 -11.24
N LEU A 291 16.99 -15.27 -10.22
CA LEU A 291 16.99 -16.63 -9.69
C LEU A 291 16.60 -17.66 -10.75
N LEU A 292 15.55 -17.37 -11.52
CA LEU A 292 15.05 -18.23 -12.60
C LEU A 292 16.06 -18.35 -13.75
N ARG A 293 16.63 -17.23 -14.21
CA ARG A 293 17.56 -17.20 -15.35
C ARG A 293 18.85 -17.97 -15.07
N ASN A 294 19.40 -17.85 -13.87
CA ASN A 294 20.66 -18.51 -13.52
C ASN A 294 20.45 -19.90 -12.91
N GLY A 295 19.20 -20.39 -12.83
CA GLY A 295 18.90 -21.73 -12.31
C GLY A 295 19.35 -21.96 -10.87
N VAL A 296 19.24 -20.93 -10.01
CA VAL A 296 19.73 -20.98 -8.61
C VAL A 296 19.03 -22.10 -7.82
N LEU A 297 17.73 -22.25 -8.07
CA LEU A 297 16.88 -23.30 -7.51
C LEU A 297 16.36 -24.16 -8.67
N PRO A 298 17.08 -25.23 -9.06
CA PRO A 298 16.72 -26.06 -10.21
C PRO A 298 15.49 -26.95 -9.98
N ASP A 299 14.98 -26.98 -8.75
CA ASP A 299 13.84 -27.79 -8.35
C ASP A 299 12.56 -27.28 -9.01
N LYS A 300 11.84 -28.17 -9.72
CA LYS A 300 10.64 -27.80 -10.49
C LYS A 300 9.54 -27.16 -9.64
N THR A 301 9.44 -27.55 -8.37
CA THR A 301 8.50 -26.99 -7.39
C THR A 301 8.84 -25.54 -7.09
N SER A 302 10.10 -25.25 -6.72
CA SER A 302 10.59 -23.91 -6.45
C SER A 302 10.55 -23.04 -7.71
N GLU A 303 10.88 -23.57 -8.90
CA GLU A 303 10.76 -22.84 -10.16
C GLU A 303 9.32 -22.43 -10.46
N ARG A 304 8.36 -23.36 -10.30
CA ARG A 304 6.92 -23.07 -10.45
C ARG A 304 6.45 -22.01 -9.46
N SER A 305 6.89 -22.13 -8.20
CA SER A 305 6.56 -21.17 -7.15
C SER A 305 7.13 -19.77 -7.45
N LEU A 306 8.39 -19.67 -7.91
CA LEU A 306 9.01 -18.41 -8.36
C LEU A 306 8.27 -17.79 -9.57
N ARG A 307 7.79 -18.60 -10.52
CA ARG A 307 6.98 -18.10 -11.64
C ARG A 307 5.63 -17.57 -11.14
N SER A 308 4.98 -18.27 -10.23
CA SER A 308 3.76 -17.77 -9.57
C SER A 308 4.03 -16.46 -8.80
N ALA A 309 5.22 -16.32 -8.22
CA ALA A 309 5.64 -15.10 -7.55
C ALA A 309 5.73 -13.91 -8.51
N LEU A 310 6.16 -14.13 -9.76
CA LEU A 310 6.18 -13.08 -10.79
C LEU A 310 4.77 -12.57 -11.12
N ASP A 311 3.77 -13.45 -11.15
CA ASP A 311 2.38 -13.04 -11.36
C ASP A 311 1.90 -12.15 -10.21
N ILE A 312 2.23 -12.50 -8.96
CA ILE A 312 1.92 -11.69 -7.76
C ILE A 312 2.66 -10.36 -7.80
N ILE A 313 3.95 -10.35 -8.15
CA ILE A 313 4.75 -9.13 -8.27
C ILE A 313 4.17 -8.20 -9.35
N ASP A 314 3.70 -8.74 -10.47
CA ASP A 314 3.10 -7.94 -11.54
C ASP A 314 1.73 -7.36 -11.13
N ILE A 315 0.98 -8.02 -10.23
CA ILE A 315 -0.21 -7.45 -9.59
C ILE A 315 0.21 -6.38 -8.57
N ALA A 316 1.20 -6.65 -7.72
CA ALA A 316 1.71 -5.73 -6.70
C ALA A 316 2.23 -4.43 -7.30
N ALA A 317 2.94 -4.49 -8.42
CA ALA A 317 3.43 -3.32 -9.14
C ALA A 317 2.30 -2.38 -9.59
N LYS A 318 1.08 -2.90 -9.78
CA LYS A 318 -0.11 -2.11 -10.14
C LYS A 318 -0.87 -1.65 -8.89
N GLU A 319 -1.11 -2.55 -7.95
CA GLU A 319 -2.00 -2.29 -6.82
C GLU A 319 -1.34 -1.52 -5.67
N LEU A 320 -0.05 -1.75 -5.36
CA LEU A 320 0.59 -1.07 -4.23
C LEU A 320 0.62 0.46 -4.39
N PRO A 321 0.99 1.04 -5.54
CA PRO A 321 0.89 2.49 -5.70
C PRO A 321 -0.56 3.00 -5.56
N LEU A 322 -1.54 2.21 -6.01
CA LEU A 322 -2.95 2.55 -5.89
C LEU A 322 -3.43 2.55 -4.43
N THR A 323 -2.86 1.74 -3.53
CA THR A 323 -3.26 1.80 -2.11
C THR A 323 -2.91 3.15 -1.49
N ALA A 324 -1.76 3.74 -1.82
CA ALA A 324 -1.41 5.10 -1.38
C ALA A 324 -2.26 6.19 -2.04
N GLU A 325 -2.69 6.00 -3.28
CA GLU A 325 -3.61 6.94 -3.92
C GLU A 325 -5.01 6.88 -3.28
N VAL A 326 -5.51 5.67 -3.03
CA VAL A 326 -6.82 5.45 -2.39
C VAL A 326 -6.82 5.95 -0.95
N SER A 327 -5.72 5.78 -0.18
CA SER A 327 -5.64 6.28 1.20
C SER A 327 -5.72 7.81 1.30
N LYS A 328 -5.29 8.52 0.25
CA LYS A 328 -5.40 9.98 0.16
C LYS A 328 -6.78 10.45 -0.30
N LEU A 329 -7.55 9.58 -0.96
CA LEU A 329 -8.87 9.88 -1.50
C LEU A 329 -10.03 9.46 -0.58
N LEU A 330 -9.77 8.60 0.40
CA LEU A 330 -10.78 8.07 1.32
C LEU A 330 -10.48 8.48 2.78
N PRO A 331 -11.51 8.86 3.56
CA PRO A 331 -12.91 9.07 3.17
C PRO A 331 -13.08 10.16 2.10
N ASP A 332 -13.95 9.92 1.11
CA ASP A 332 -14.20 10.88 0.02
C ASP A 332 -15.10 12.04 0.47
N ASP A 333 -15.27 13.09 -0.35
CA ASP A 333 -16.03 14.27 0.10
C ASP A 333 -17.48 13.94 0.42
N PHE A 334 -18.06 12.91 -0.21
CA PHE A 334 -19.40 12.45 0.15
C PHE A 334 -19.44 11.92 1.57
N SER A 335 -18.51 11.03 1.90
CA SER A 335 -18.39 10.46 3.23
C SER A 335 -18.10 11.54 4.28
N VAL A 336 -17.21 12.49 3.98
CA VAL A 336 -16.90 13.62 4.88
C VAL A 336 -18.10 14.57 5.04
N ALA A 337 -18.89 14.77 3.99
CA ALA A 337 -20.12 15.55 4.07
C ALA A 337 -21.20 14.85 4.93
N CYS A 338 -21.32 13.53 4.82
CA CYS A 338 -22.16 12.71 5.70
C CYS A 338 -21.72 12.84 7.17
N GLN A 339 -20.41 12.75 7.45
CA GLN A 339 -19.84 12.96 8.77
C GLN A 339 -20.11 14.36 9.33
N SER A 340 -19.96 15.38 8.50
CA SER A 340 -20.20 16.77 8.90
C SER A 340 -21.66 17.02 9.26
N HIS A 341 -22.59 16.31 8.60
CA HIS A 341 -24.02 16.45 8.87
C HIS A 341 -24.49 15.60 10.06
N TRP A 342 -24.08 14.33 10.13
CA TRP A 342 -24.57 13.39 11.16
C TRP A 342 -23.62 13.18 12.34
N GLY A 343 -22.43 13.80 12.32
CA GLY A 343 -21.35 13.55 13.25
C GLY A 343 -20.56 12.29 12.92
N ARG A 344 -19.27 12.28 13.29
CA ARG A 344 -18.39 11.10 13.20
C ARG A 344 -18.95 9.97 14.07
N LYS A 345 -18.95 8.74 13.55
CA LYS A 345 -19.49 7.56 14.23
C LYS A 345 -18.44 6.68 14.89
N VAL A 346 -17.18 6.85 14.50
CA VAL A 346 -16.05 6.39 15.30
C VAL A 346 -15.94 7.27 16.54
N GLY A 347 -16.44 6.74 17.65
CA GLY A 347 -15.91 7.10 18.94
C GLY A 347 -14.57 6.40 19.07
N TYR A 348 -13.46 7.13 18.87
CA TYR A 348 -12.23 6.75 19.55
C TYR A 348 -12.51 6.93 21.04
N VAL A 349 -13.22 5.97 21.63
CA VAL A 349 -12.92 5.57 22.98
C VAL A 349 -11.56 4.90 22.79
N TRP A 350 -10.49 5.69 22.84
CA TRP A 350 -9.37 5.19 23.62
C TRP A 350 -10.00 4.97 24.98
N ASP A 351 -10.60 3.80 25.17
CA ASP A 351 -10.70 3.17 26.47
C ASP A 351 -9.23 2.94 26.77
N VAL A 352 -8.53 4.02 27.13
CA VAL A 352 -7.56 3.98 28.20
C VAL A 352 -8.43 3.52 29.33
N SER A 353 -8.66 2.21 29.37
CA SER A 353 -9.16 1.55 30.53
C SER A 353 -8.20 2.03 31.60
N ASP A 354 -8.69 2.95 32.42
CA ASP A 354 -8.38 3.08 33.83
C ASP A 354 -8.46 1.68 34.44
N SER A 355 -7.53 0.81 34.07
CA SER A 355 -7.44 -0.55 34.58
C SER A 355 -6.82 -0.56 35.97
N ASP A 356 -6.71 0.61 36.62
CA ASP A 356 -6.26 0.74 38.02
C ASP A 356 -6.94 1.88 38.82
N SER A 357 -8.07 2.46 38.38
CA SER A 357 -8.87 3.31 39.28
C SER A 357 -10.18 2.62 39.70
N VAL A 358 -10.03 1.57 40.49
CA VAL A 358 -11.11 1.09 41.37
C VAL A 358 -11.33 2.09 42.51
N ASP A 359 -11.95 3.23 42.20
CA ASP A 359 -12.66 4.02 43.22
C ASP A 359 -14.09 4.24 42.76
N SER A 360 -14.90 3.25 43.16
CA SER A 360 -16.35 3.29 43.11
C SER A 360 -16.88 4.49 43.90
N VAL A 361 -17.58 5.40 43.24
CA VAL A 361 -18.56 6.27 43.92
C VAL A 361 -19.85 6.30 43.13
N ALA A 362 -20.80 5.44 43.54
CA ALA A 362 -22.22 5.66 43.34
C ALA A 362 -22.85 5.93 44.72
N GLY A 363 -23.52 7.08 44.82
CA GLY A 363 -23.85 7.84 46.04
C GLY A 363 -24.55 7.16 47.21
N GLU A 364 -24.25 7.66 48.42
CA GLU A 364 -25.22 8.12 49.44
C GLU A 364 -24.48 8.99 50.53
N PRO A 365 -25.18 9.67 51.47
CA PRO A 365 -25.10 11.12 51.69
C PRO A 365 -24.11 11.63 52.76
N ASP A 366 -23.88 12.95 52.73
CA ASP A 366 -23.21 13.82 53.72
C ASP A 366 -22.96 13.20 55.11
N ALA A 367 -21.73 12.72 55.34
CA ALA A 367 -21.20 12.45 56.67
C ALA A 367 -19.67 12.68 56.74
N LYS A 368 -19.29 13.72 57.49
CA LYS A 368 -18.02 13.98 58.19
C LYS A 368 -16.75 13.26 57.66
N ARG A 369 -15.84 14.06 57.09
CA ARG A 369 -14.40 13.77 56.90
C ARG A 369 -13.83 12.91 58.05
N VAL A 370 -13.51 11.66 57.75
CA VAL A 370 -12.65 10.80 58.57
C VAL A 370 -11.21 11.24 58.31
N LYS A 371 -10.49 11.60 59.39
CA LYS A 371 -9.05 11.82 59.35
C LYS A 371 -8.38 10.47 59.11
N LEU A 372 -7.59 10.36 58.06
CA LEU A 372 -6.71 9.21 57.84
C LEU A 372 -5.60 9.26 58.90
N ASP A 373 -5.40 8.17 59.63
CA ASP A 373 -4.33 8.04 60.63
C ASP A 373 -2.97 7.98 59.92
N SER A 374 -1.99 8.75 60.43
CA SER A 374 -0.63 8.90 59.86
C SER A 374 0.28 7.68 60.08
N ALA A 375 -0.16 6.69 60.85
CA ALA A 375 0.63 5.52 61.25
C ALA A 375 1.18 4.64 60.09
N PRO A 376 0.48 4.44 58.94
CA PRO A 376 1.02 3.63 57.86
C PRO A 376 2.10 4.34 57.03
N VAL A 377 2.10 5.68 57.01
CA VAL A 377 3.08 6.47 56.26
C VAL A 377 4.43 6.50 57.00
N ASP A 378 4.39 6.59 58.33
CA ASP A 378 5.58 6.57 59.18
C ASP A 378 6.28 5.18 59.18
N ALA A 379 5.50 4.10 59.01
CA ALA A 379 6.02 2.74 58.87
C ALA A 379 6.73 2.51 57.53
N PHE A 380 6.30 3.19 56.47
CA PHE A 380 6.94 3.10 55.15
C PHE A 380 8.23 3.95 55.09
N GLU A 381 8.25 5.12 55.72
CA GLU A 381 9.45 5.96 55.83
C GLU A 381 10.57 5.31 56.65
N SER A 382 10.23 4.48 57.63
CA SER A 382 11.22 3.79 58.46
C SER A 382 11.90 2.64 57.72
N VAL A 383 11.17 1.92 56.85
CA VAL A 383 11.74 0.89 55.97
C VAL A 383 12.69 1.50 54.94
N LEU A 384 12.34 2.65 54.34
CA LEU A 384 13.20 3.35 53.37
C LEU A 384 14.50 3.90 53.99
N LYS A 385 14.46 4.30 55.27
CA LYS A 385 15.66 4.75 56.01
C LYS A 385 16.61 3.59 56.33
N GLU A 386 16.11 2.36 56.51
CA GLU A 386 16.97 1.19 56.72
C GLU A 386 17.73 0.76 55.46
N GLU A 387 17.19 1.06 54.26
CA GLU A 387 17.85 0.80 52.97
C GLU A 387 18.74 1.95 52.48
N ASN A 388 18.98 2.96 53.32
CA ASN A 388 19.85 4.11 53.02
C ASN A 388 19.36 4.93 51.81
N VAL A 389 18.04 4.96 51.58
CA VAL A 389 17.40 5.76 50.53
C VAL A 389 16.97 7.10 51.13
N GLU A 390 17.62 8.20 50.73
CA GLU A 390 17.18 9.55 51.09
C GLU A 390 15.92 9.91 50.30
N VAL A 391 14.79 9.99 51.00
CA VAL A 391 13.53 10.50 50.44
C VAL A 391 13.63 12.02 50.34
N LEU A 392 13.88 12.53 49.13
CA LEU A 392 13.84 13.95 48.81
C LEU A 392 12.45 14.50 49.09
N LYS A 393 12.36 15.48 50.00
CA LYS A 393 11.10 16.17 50.27
C LYS A 393 10.75 17.03 49.06
N LYS A 394 9.48 17.02 48.68
CA LYS A 394 8.96 17.80 47.54
C LYS A 394 9.32 19.30 47.62
N GLU A 395 9.47 19.82 48.83
CA GLU A 395 9.86 21.20 49.12
C GLU A 395 11.30 21.53 48.66
N ASP A 396 12.21 20.55 48.62
CA ASP A 396 13.60 20.74 48.19
C ASP A 396 13.73 20.67 46.66
N LEU A 397 12.83 19.95 45.97
CA LEU A 397 12.77 19.89 44.50
C LEU A 397 12.14 21.14 43.85
N GLU A 398 11.26 21.83 44.57
CA GLU A 398 10.66 23.09 44.09
C GLU A 398 11.60 24.29 44.27
N ALA A 399 12.60 24.22 45.15
CA ALA A 399 13.57 25.30 45.39
C ALA A 399 14.72 25.34 44.35
N GLU A 400 15.09 24.21 43.73
CA GLU A 400 16.13 24.20 42.67
C GLU A 400 15.57 24.43 41.26
N ALA A 401 14.26 24.24 41.05
CA ALA A 401 13.63 24.50 39.75
C ALA A 401 13.46 25.99 39.42
N GLU A 402 13.61 26.89 40.42
CA GLU A 402 13.53 28.35 40.20
C GLU A 402 14.90 29.01 39.87
N ALA A 403 16.01 28.27 39.91
CA ALA A 403 17.35 28.86 39.72
C ALA A 403 17.87 28.88 38.26
N ASP A 404 17.32 28.08 37.35
CA ASP A 404 17.88 27.90 35.99
C ASP A 404 16.94 28.26 34.82
N SER A 405 15.81 28.93 35.07
CA SER A 405 15.02 29.56 33.99
C SER A 405 15.55 30.96 33.64
N ALA A 406 16.80 31.03 33.20
CA ALA A 406 17.43 32.22 32.61
C ALA A 406 17.47 32.14 31.07
N TRP A 407 16.34 31.79 30.45
CA TRP A 407 16.14 31.98 29.01
C TRP A 407 15.70 33.41 28.73
N GLY A 408 16.68 34.32 28.70
CA GLY A 408 16.64 35.61 28.00
C GLY A 408 15.51 36.57 28.35
N GLU A 409 15.76 37.52 29.24
CA GLU A 409 15.03 38.78 29.25
C GLU A 409 15.20 39.46 27.87
N PRO A 410 14.11 39.86 27.19
CA PRO A 410 14.21 40.66 25.98
C PRO A 410 14.63 42.09 26.38
N ASP A 411 15.83 42.50 25.95
CA ASP A 411 16.26 43.90 25.95
C ASP A 411 15.17 44.75 25.26
N ALA A 412 14.57 45.65 26.03
CA ALA A 412 13.40 46.43 25.65
C ALA A 412 13.73 47.66 24.77
N ASP A 413 14.94 47.76 24.25
CA ASP A 413 15.37 48.91 23.47
C ASP A 413 15.86 48.50 22.06
N ASP A 414 15.09 48.92 21.07
CA ASP A 414 15.53 49.14 19.68
C ASP A 414 15.62 47.92 18.74
N ALA A 415 14.48 47.42 18.27
CA ALA A 415 14.39 46.84 16.93
C ALA A 415 12.94 46.81 16.42
N SER A 416 12.69 47.49 15.31
CA SER A 416 11.57 47.14 14.44
C SER A 416 11.65 45.64 14.10
N PRO A 417 10.54 44.89 14.07
CA PRO A 417 10.56 43.48 13.73
C PRO A 417 11.31 43.32 12.39
N PRO A 418 12.33 42.44 12.32
CA PRO A 418 13.06 42.23 11.08
C PRO A 418 12.06 41.89 9.99
N ALA A 419 12.13 42.61 8.88
CA ALA A 419 11.26 42.36 7.73
C ALA A 419 11.35 40.87 7.38
N ALA A 420 10.19 40.19 7.37
CA ALA A 420 10.07 38.76 7.09
C ALA A 420 10.96 38.39 5.89
N ASP A 421 11.88 37.43 6.09
CA ASP A 421 12.74 36.97 5.01
C ASP A 421 11.87 36.22 3.98
N PRO A 422 11.69 36.75 2.77
CA PRO A 422 10.85 36.11 1.75
C PRO A 422 11.41 34.75 1.28
N ASN A 423 12.61 34.35 1.72
CA ASN A 423 13.21 33.06 1.40
C ASN A 423 13.17 32.04 2.54
N ASN A 424 12.64 32.37 3.72
CA ASN A 424 12.47 31.38 4.78
C ASN A 424 11.17 30.58 4.50
N PRO A 425 11.25 29.30 4.11
CA PRO A 425 10.05 28.49 3.80
C PRO A 425 9.13 28.30 5.01
N TRP A 426 9.63 28.57 6.23
CA TRP A 426 8.86 28.52 7.46
C TRP A 426 8.06 29.80 7.73
N ASP A 427 8.50 30.97 7.25
CA ASP A 427 7.78 32.25 7.39
C ASP A 427 6.74 32.44 6.26
N ALA A 428 6.83 31.65 5.19
CA ALA A 428 5.85 31.61 4.10
C ALA A 428 4.57 30.83 4.46
N ALA A 429 4.61 30.01 5.52
CA ALA A 429 3.42 29.37 6.09
C ALA A 429 2.68 30.42 6.94
N GLY A 430 2.01 31.37 6.26
CA GLY A 430 1.23 32.40 6.94
C GLY A 430 0.20 31.77 7.90
N GLU A 431 -0.21 32.52 8.93
CA GLU A 431 -1.21 32.13 9.95
C GLU A 431 -2.51 31.49 9.39
N SER A 432 -2.76 31.60 8.08
CA SER A 432 -3.86 30.96 7.37
C SER A 432 -3.77 29.43 7.26
N ASP A 433 -2.60 28.80 7.39
CA ASP A 433 -2.42 27.34 7.17
C ASP A 433 -2.88 26.48 8.36
N TRP A 434 -3.17 27.09 9.51
CA TRP A 434 -3.74 26.39 10.68
C TRP A 434 -5.25 26.23 10.65
N ASN A 435 -5.93 26.90 9.71
CA ASN A 435 -7.37 26.68 9.55
C ASN A 435 -7.59 25.29 8.94
N PRO A 436 -8.34 24.40 9.60
CA PRO A 436 -8.65 23.11 9.00
C PRO A 436 -9.33 23.35 7.65
N PRO A 437 -9.00 22.55 6.62
CA PRO A 437 -9.62 22.71 5.30
C PRO A 437 -11.14 22.69 5.45
N ALA A 438 -11.81 23.59 4.73
CA ALA A 438 -13.26 23.72 4.77
C ALA A 438 -13.90 22.36 4.46
N ARG A 439 -14.65 21.81 5.43
CA ARG A 439 -15.25 20.48 5.25
C ARG A 439 -16.37 20.56 4.22
N PRO A 440 -16.43 19.63 3.25
CA PRO A 440 -17.51 19.58 2.28
C PRO A 440 -18.85 19.38 2.99
N SER A 441 -19.89 20.06 2.50
CA SER A 441 -21.26 19.87 2.98
C SER A 441 -22.09 19.10 1.97
N LEU A 442 -23.14 18.40 2.43
CA LEU A 442 -24.03 17.65 1.54
C LEU A 442 -24.70 18.56 0.51
N LEU A 443 -25.02 19.81 0.90
CA LEU A 443 -25.60 20.80 0.01
C LEU A 443 -24.64 21.21 -1.12
N ALA A 444 -23.35 21.36 -0.81
CA ALA A 444 -22.35 21.72 -1.81
C ALA A 444 -22.12 20.58 -2.82
N LEU A 445 -22.14 19.32 -2.35
CA LEU A 445 -21.86 18.17 -3.19
C LEU A 445 -23.06 17.69 -4.02
N LEU A 446 -24.23 17.60 -3.40
CA LEU A 446 -25.44 17.04 -4.01
C LEU A 446 -26.43 18.11 -4.50
N GLY A 447 -26.17 19.39 -4.20
CA GLY A 447 -27.17 20.45 -4.34
C GLY A 447 -28.29 20.32 -3.30
N PRO A 448 -29.41 21.04 -3.48
CA PRO A 448 -30.57 20.94 -2.61
C PRO A 448 -31.12 19.50 -2.60
N THR A 449 -30.86 18.78 -1.51
CA THR A 449 -31.25 17.37 -1.33
C THR A 449 -32.05 17.18 -0.05
N ALA A 450 -33.02 16.26 -0.09
CA ALA A 450 -33.77 15.84 1.09
C ALA A 450 -33.12 14.65 1.82
N LEU A 451 -31.87 14.31 1.49
CA LEU A 451 -31.13 13.21 2.13
C LEU A 451 -31.06 13.36 3.67
N PRO A 452 -30.66 14.51 4.24
CA PRO A 452 -30.79 14.80 5.68
C PRO A 452 -32.15 14.54 6.33
N LEU A 453 -33.24 14.74 5.57
CA LEU A 453 -34.61 14.66 6.08
C LEU A 453 -35.19 13.24 5.98
N THR A 454 -34.71 12.47 5.01
CA THR A 454 -35.23 11.14 4.69
C THR A 454 -34.37 10.02 5.26
N HIS A 455 -33.10 10.31 5.56
CA HIS A 455 -32.12 9.32 6.03
C HIS A 455 -31.44 9.75 7.34
N THR A 456 -31.07 8.75 8.12
CA THR A 456 -30.32 8.85 9.37
C THR A 456 -29.23 7.78 9.37
N PRO A 457 -28.15 7.93 10.17
CA PRO A 457 -27.22 6.84 10.40
C PRO A 457 -27.95 5.63 10.98
N GLY A 458 -27.80 4.48 10.33
CA GLY A 458 -28.32 3.20 10.80
C GLY A 458 -27.23 2.39 11.48
N ILE A 459 -26.98 1.21 10.92
CA ILE A 459 -25.94 0.29 11.42
C ILE A 459 -24.56 0.92 11.23
N VAL A 460 -23.76 0.86 12.30
CA VAL A 460 -22.36 1.29 12.30
C VAL A 460 -21.49 0.06 12.51
N GLU A 461 -20.78 -0.35 11.47
CA GLU A 461 -19.95 -1.53 11.45
C GLU A 461 -18.48 -1.13 11.33
N TRP A 462 -17.61 -1.77 12.10
CA TRP A 462 -16.18 -1.71 11.89
C TRP A 462 -15.68 -3.08 11.44
N SER A 463 -15.05 -3.15 10.26
CA SER A 463 -14.62 -4.41 9.67
C SER A 463 -13.68 -4.19 8.49
N VAL A 464 -13.04 -5.29 8.04
CA VAL A 464 -12.33 -5.36 6.77
C VAL A 464 -13.21 -6.05 5.72
N ARG A 465 -13.36 -5.37 4.58
CA ARG A 465 -14.20 -5.84 3.47
C ARG A 465 -13.43 -5.79 2.15
N ARG A 466 -13.70 -6.76 1.29
CA ARG A 466 -13.10 -6.90 -0.03
C ARG A 466 -13.98 -6.26 -1.09
N VAL A 467 -13.41 -5.44 -1.97
CA VAL A 467 -14.09 -4.94 -3.16
C VAL A 467 -14.44 -6.13 -4.06
N LYS A 468 -15.73 -6.46 -4.12
CA LYS A 468 -16.26 -7.55 -4.94
C LYS A 468 -16.59 -7.07 -6.34
N GLU A 469 -17.17 -5.89 -6.45
CA GLU A 469 -17.62 -5.32 -7.72
C GLU A 469 -17.64 -3.78 -7.66
N LEU A 470 -17.33 -3.13 -8.78
CA LEU A 470 -17.43 -1.68 -8.97
C LEU A 470 -18.46 -1.40 -10.07
N LEU A 471 -19.56 -0.74 -9.70
CA LEU A 471 -20.65 -0.42 -10.59
C LEU A 471 -20.63 1.08 -10.91
N PRO A 472 -20.49 1.49 -12.18
CA PRO A 472 -20.58 2.89 -12.57
C PRO A 472 -22.01 3.43 -12.33
N PRO A 473 -22.16 4.76 -12.17
CA PRO A 473 -23.47 5.39 -12.16
C PRO A 473 -24.22 5.07 -13.46
N PRO A 474 -25.55 4.87 -13.41
CA PRO A 474 -26.33 4.50 -14.57
C PRO A 474 -26.31 5.61 -15.64
N ALA A 475 -25.97 5.25 -16.88
CA ALA A 475 -25.80 6.21 -17.98
C ALA A 475 -27.08 7.01 -18.33
N SER A 476 -28.24 6.39 -18.16
CA SER A 476 -29.54 7.05 -18.35
C SER A 476 -30.22 7.22 -17.01
N ARG A 477 -30.53 8.47 -16.63
CA ARG A 477 -31.35 8.76 -15.45
C ARG A 477 -32.76 8.18 -15.66
N PRO A 478 -33.16 7.14 -14.92
CA PRO A 478 -34.53 6.68 -14.99
C PRO A 478 -35.50 7.82 -14.62
N PRO A 479 -36.71 7.85 -15.21
CA PRO A 479 -37.72 8.82 -14.82
C PRO A 479 -37.97 8.72 -13.32
N LEU A 480 -37.87 9.86 -12.63
CA LEU A 480 -38.12 9.94 -11.20
C LEU A 480 -39.54 9.43 -10.91
N PRO A 481 -39.74 8.60 -9.88
CA PRO A 481 -41.08 8.28 -9.42
C PRO A 481 -41.80 9.60 -9.09
N ALA A 482 -43.03 9.76 -9.59
CA ALA A 482 -43.80 10.97 -9.35
C ALA A 482 -43.99 11.16 -7.85
N ALA A 483 -43.37 12.20 -7.28
CA ALA A 483 -43.46 12.48 -5.86
C ALA A 483 -44.93 12.66 -5.47
N ALA A 484 -45.41 11.88 -4.51
CA ALA A 484 -46.70 12.13 -3.90
C ALA A 484 -46.65 13.48 -3.18
N ALA A 485 -47.64 14.34 -3.39
CA ALA A 485 -47.65 15.69 -2.86
C ALA A 485 -47.59 15.67 -1.31
N GLY A 486 -46.47 16.12 -0.73
CA GLY A 486 -46.38 16.49 0.69
C GLY A 486 -45.09 16.13 1.42
N ALA A 487 -44.38 15.07 1.04
CA ALA A 487 -43.16 14.63 1.74
C ALA A 487 -42.07 14.15 0.77
N PRO A 488 -40.78 14.37 1.08
CA PRO A 488 -39.68 13.85 0.28
C PRO A 488 -39.66 12.32 0.34
N ASP A 489 -39.70 11.68 -0.82
CA ASP A 489 -39.61 10.23 -0.95
C ASP A 489 -38.15 9.77 -0.85
N ALA A 490 -37.85 8.93 0.14
CA ALA A 490 -36.51 8.37 0.34
C ALA A 490 -36.00 7.61 -0.88
N GLU A 491 -36.87 6.86 -1.59
CA GLU A 491 -36.48 6.11 -2.80
C GLU A 491 -36.05 7.06 -3.93
N ALA A 492 -36.74 8.20 -4.09
CA ALA A 492 -36.37 9.21 -5.07
C ALA A 492 -35.03 9.88 -4.74
N VAL A 493 -34.74 10.10 -3.46
CA VAL A 493 -33.47 10.67 -2.99
C VAL A 493 -32.31 9.71 -3.24
N GLU A 494 -32.44 8.45 -2.83
CA GLU A 494 -31.44 7.41 -3.08
C GLU A 494 -31.11 7.28 -4.56
N HIS A 495 -32.15 7.30 -5.41
CA HIS A 495 -32.00 7.24 -6.85
C HIS A 495 -31.27 8.47 -7.44
N ALA A 496 -31.51 9.67 -6.87
CA ALA A 496 -30.79 10.87 -7.28
C ALA A 496 -29.31 10.80 -6.90
N VAL A 497 -28.98 10.24 -5.74
CA VAL A 497 -27.59 10.02 -5.30
C VAL A 497 -26.91 8.95 -6.16
N GLU A 498 -27.59 7.82 -6.42
CA GLU A 498 -27.09 6.73 -7.27
C GLU A 498 -26.77 7.19 -8.69
N ALA A 499 -27.53 8.14 -9.24
CA ALA A 499 -27.28 8.69 -10.57
C ALA A 499 -25.95 9.45 -10.69
N GLY A 500 -25.40 9.95 -9.57
CA GLY A 500 -24.15 10.73 -9.55
C GLY A 500 -22.94 9.99 -9.00
N MET A 501 -23.12 8.82 -8.39
CA MET A 501 -22.08 8.13 -7.63
C MET A 501 -21.81 6.72 -8.15
N TRP A 502 -20.57 6.28 -7.97
CA TRP A 502 -20.22 4.88 -8.14
C TRP A 502 -20.70 4.07 -6.94
N ARG A 503 -20.93 2.78 -7.17
CA ARG A 503 -21.25 1.83 -6.12
C ARG A 503 -20.15 0.79 -6.05
N ALA A 504 -19.48 0.70 -4.91
CA ALA A 504 -18.55 -0.37 -4.60
C ALA A 504 -19.27 -1.41 -3.74
N VAL A 505 -19.46 -2.62 -4.27
CA VAL A 505 -20.00 -3.75 -3.51
C VAL A 505 -18.85 -4.39 -2.74
N LEU A 506 -18.93 -4.37 -1.41
CA LEU A 506 -17.88 -4.84 -0.51
C LEU A 506 -18.34 -6.10 0.23
N ALA A 507 -17.68 -7.22 -0.07
CA ALA A 507 -17.91 -8.49 0.60
C ALA A 507 -17.14 -8.55 1.93
N PRO A 508 -17.66 -9.22 2.98
CA PRO A 508 -16.89 -9.49 4.19
C PRO A 508 -15.57 -10.19 3.88
N TRP A 509 -14.48 -9.80 4.54
CA TRP A 509 -13.18 -10.49 4.45
C TRP A 509 -12.75 -11.00 5.83
N PRO A 510 -13.39 -12.05 6.35
CA PRO A 510 -13.01 -12.63 7.63
C PRO A 510 -11.61 -13.28 7.54
N ALA A 511 -10.90 -13.34 8.66
CA ALA A 511 -9.58 -13.97 8.77
C ALA A 511 -8.53 -13.41 7.79
N TRP A 512 -8.62 -12.11 7.49
CA TRP A 512 -7.59 -11.42 6.69
C TRP A 512 -6.26 -11.32 7.44
N ASP A 513 -6.29 -11.39 8.78
CA ASP A 513 -5.12 -11.43 9.66
C ASP A 513 -5.13 -12.75 10.44
N ALA A 514 -4.37 -13.74 9.96
CA ALA A 514 -4.37 -15.10 10.50
C ALA A 514 -3.28 -15.33 11.56
N ARG A 515 -2.41 -14.34 11.81
CA ARG A 515 -1.24 -14.48 12.71
C ARG A 515 -1.46 -13.74 14.00
N ASP A 516 -1.93 -14.41 15.06
CA ASP A 516 -1.98 -13.95 16.48
C ASP A 516 -2.37 -12.48 16.73
N ALA A 517 -2.91 -11.81 15.72
CA ALA A 517 -3.18 -10.40 15.72
C ALA A 517 -4.40 -10.23 16.59
N ASP A 518 -4.36 -9.18 17.41
CA ASP A 518 -5.43 -8.86 18.35
C ASP A 518 -6.78 -9.10 17.66
N PRO A 519 -7.59 -10.07 18.13
CA PRO A 519 -8.90 -10.35 17.56
C PRO A 519 -9.78 -9.09 17.52
N ALA A 520 -9.51 -8.12 18.39
CA ALA A 520 -10.16 -6.83 18.37
C ALA A 520 -9.88 -6.02 17.09
N LEU A 521 -8.80 -6.30 16.35
CA LEU A 521 -8.39 -5.74 15.05
C LEU A 521 -8.93 -6.50 13.84
N SER A 522 -9.04 -7.83 13.95
CA SER A 522 -9.36 -8.68 12.80
C SER A 522 -10.85 -9.02 12.67
N ALA A 523 -11.59 -9.09 13.78
CA ALA A 523 -12.99 -9.47 13.79
C ALA A 523 -13.93 -8.27 13.51
N PRO A 524 -14.95 -8.45 12.65
CA PRO A 524 -15.95 -7.40 12.43
C PRO A 524 -16.77 -7.17 13.70
N ARG A 525 -17.04 -5.90 14.01
CA ARG A 525 -17.79 -5.49 15.21
C ARG A 525 -18.82 -4.42 14.87
N ILE A 526 -19.96 -4.46 15.56
CA ILE A 526 -20.93 -3.36 15.53
C ILE A 526 -20.59 -2.38 16.64
N LEU A 527 -20.51 -1.09 16.31
CA LEU A 527 -20.21 -0.05 17.28
C LEU A 527 -21.43 0.32 18.12
N ARG A 528 -21.21 0.83 19.33
CA ARG A 528 -22.28 1.26 20.26
C ARG A 528 -23.20 2.34 19.68
N SER A 529 -22.71 3.12 18.71
CA SER A 529 -23.47 4.15 17.98
C SER A 529 -24.45 3.60 16.95
N SER A 530 -24.44 2.28 16.72
CA SER A 530 -25.26 1.62 15.71
C SER A 530 -26.75 1.62 16.05
N LEU A 531 -27.57 1.99 15.07
CA LEU A 531 -29.03 1.92 15.15
C LEU A 531 -29.55 0.89 14.14
N GLY A 532 -30.19 -0.19 14.60
CA GLY A 532 -30.81 -1.17 13.71
C GLY A 532 -30.86 -2.59 14.26
N ALA A 533 -31.61 -3.45 13.57
CA ALA A 533 -31.69 -4.87 13.89
C ALA A 533 -30.45 -5.62 13.39
N LEU A 534 -29.77 -6.32 14.30
CA LEU A 534 -28.57 -7.12 14.04
C LEU A 534 -28.92 -8.61 14.08
N ALA A 535 -28.33 -9.40 13.18
CA ALA A 535 -28.37 -10.85 13.33
C ALA A 535 -27.39 -11.27 14.45
N GLN A 536 -27.82 -12.15 15.36
CA GLN A 536 -26.90 -12.70 16.35
C GLN A 536 -26.01 -13.78 15.68
N PRO A 537 -24.69 -13.78 15.96
CA PRO A 537 -23.78 -14.79 15.42
C PRO A 537 -24.16 -16.17 15.99
N GLY A 538 -24.51 -17.11 15.10
CA GLY A 538 -24.87 -18.50 15.47
C GLY A 538 -26.34 -18.85 15.26
N ASP A 539 -27.22 -17.86 15.12
CA ASP A 539 -28.63 -18.11 14.82
C ASP A 539 -28.82 -18.37 13.32
N ALA A 540 -28.60 -19.61 12.91
CA ALA A 540 -28.91 -20.08 11.55
C ALA A 540 -30.43 -20.09 11.23
N ALA A 541 -31.30 -19.62 12.13
CA ALA A 541 -32.70 -20.01 12.17
C ALA A 541 -33.75 -18.88 12.11
N THR A 542 -33.41 -17.60 11.97
CA THR A 542 -34.43 -16.53 12.00
C THR A 542 -34.47 -15.65 10.76
N GLU A 543 -34.75 -16.27 9.59
CA GLU A 543 -35.52 -15.57 8.54
C GLU A 543 -36.90 -15.09 9.06
N ALA A 544 -37.37 -15.64 10.20
CA ALA A 544 -38.64 -15.33 10.83
C ALA A 544 -38.65 -14.04 11.68
N ALA A 545 -37.50 -13.53 12.13
CA ALA A 545 -37.44 -12.31 12.94
C ALA A 545 -37.21 -11.08 12.04
N ARG A 546 -38.20 -10.75 11.20
CA ARG A 546 -38.18 -9.48 10.47
C ARG A 546 -38.31 -8.34 11.48
N GLY A 547 -37.42 -7.36 11.37
CA GLY A 547 -37.47 -6.16 12.22
C GLY A 547 -38.78 -5.35 12.02
N PRO A 548 -38.96 -4.25 12.77
CA PRO A 548 -40.19 -3.45 12.74
C PRO A 548 -40.61 -2.97 11.34
N ALA A 549 -39.64 -2.77 10.43
CA ALA A 549 -39.89 -2.40 9.04
C ALA A 549 -40.00 -3.58 8.04
N GLY A 550 -39.99 -4.83 8.53
CA GLY A 550 -39.99 -6.01 7.66
C GLY A 550 -38.62 -6.33 7.04
N LEU A 551 -37.57 -5.58 7.41
CA LEU A 551 -36.24 -5.70 6.84
C LEU A 551 -35.46 -6.88 7.44
N LYS A 552 -34.63 -7.52 6.61
CA LYS A 552 -33.67 -8.55 7.04
C LYS A 552 -32.66 -7.89 7.99
N PRO A 553 -32.38 -8.50 9.17
CA PRO A 553 -31.26 -8.10 10.01
C PRO A 553 -29.93 -8.23 9.26
N HIS A 554 -29.00 -7.31 9.51
CA HIS A 554 -27.67 -7.32 8.86
C HIS A 554 -26.74 -8.33 9.53
N ASP A 555 -26.06 -9.15 8.73
CA ASP A 555 -25.02 -10.09 9.16
C ASP A 555 -23.65 -9.63 8.66
N MET A 556 -22.78 -9.15 9.56
CA MET A 556 -21.46 -8.61 9.22
C MET A 556 -20.54 -9.62 8.52
N LEU A 557 -20.70 -10.92 8.79
CA LEU A 557 -19.81 -11.96 8.28
C LEU A 557 -20.23 -12.48 6.92
N ARG A 558 -21.47 -12.21 6.49
CA ARG A 558 -22.06 -12.79 5.28
C ARG A 558 -22.59 -11.76 4.29
N ASP A 559 -23.16 -10.66 4.79
CA ASP A 559 -23.83 -9.70 3.94
C ASP A 559 -22.82 -8.75 3.27
N ASP A 560 -22.97 -8.59 1.96
CA ASP A 560 -22.28 -7.56 1.19
C ASP A 560 -22.86 -6.18 1.55
N ILE A 561 -22.01 -5.15 1.59
CA ILE A 561 -22.47 -3.75 1.70
C ILE A 561 -22.23 -3.02 0.38
N THR A 562 -23.07 -2.03 0.08
CA THR A 562 -22.90 -1.19 -1.11
C THR A 562 -22.46 0.20 -0.68
N LEU A 563 -21.16 0.48 -0.84
CA LEU A 563 -20.56 1.78 -0.54
C LEU A 563 -20.80 2.74 -1.70
N LEU A 564 -21.31 3.94 -1.41
CA LEU A 564 -21.38 5.04 -2.37
C LEU A 564 -20.03 5.75 -2.40
N VAL A 565 -19.44 5.86 -3.59
CA VAL A 565 -18.08 6.37 -3.78
C VAL A 565 -18.07 7.39 -4.91
N GLN A 566 -17.30 8.46 -4.74
CA GLN A 566 -17.06 9.43 -5.80
C GLN A 566 -16.26 8.84 -6.97
N PRO A 567 -16.44 9.37 -8.20
CA PRO A 567 -15.74 8.88 -9.38
C PRO A 567 -14.20 8.86 -9.25
N ALA A 568 -13.62 9.84 -8.55
CA ALA A 568 -12.16 9.95 -8.38
C ALA A 568 -11.60 8.76 -7.57
N ALA A 569 -12.22 8.42 -6.45
CA ALA A 569 -11.83 7.26 -5.65
C ALA A 569 -12.17 5.94 -6.36
N ALA A 570 -13.34 5.84 -6.99
CA ALA A 570 -13.75 4.64 -7.72
C ALA A 570 -12.80 4.26 -8.86
N ALA A 571 -12.21 5.25 -9.55
CA ALA A 571 -11.22 5.03 -10.60
C ALA A 571 -9.90 4.40 -10.11
N LYS A 572 -9.63 4.47 -8.80
CA LYS A 572 -8.39 3.95 -8.17
C LYS A 572 -8.61 2.65 -7.41
N LEU A 573 -9.86 2.32 -7.06
CA LEU A 573 -10.21 1.05 -6.45
C LEU A 573 -10.06 -0.10 -7.45
N CYS A 574 -9.57 -1.24 -6.95
CA CYS A 574 -9.46 -2.48 -7.74
C CYS A 574 -10.32 -3.58 -7.12
N VAL A 575 -10.90 -4.43 -7.98
CA VAL A 575 -11.60 -5.64 -7.52
C VAL A 575 -10.60 -6.56 -6.82
N GLY A 576 -10.99 -7.07 -5.65
CA GLY A 576 -10.15 -7.88 -4.78
C GLY A 576 -9.43 -7.09 -3.69
N MET A 577 -9.27 -5.78 -3.82
CA MET A 577 -8.65 -4.93 -2.80
C MET A 577 -9.46 -4.96 -1.50
N GLY A 578 -8.78 -5.03 -0.35
CA GLY A 578 -9.38 -4.98 0.97
C GLY A 578 -9.38 -3.55 1.50
N LEU A 579 -10.49 -3.14 2.10
CA LEU A 579 -10.62 -1.87 2.80
C LEU A 579 -11.03 -2.19 4.23
N GLY A 580 -10.26 -1.69 5.20
CA GLY A 580 -10.57 -1.80 6.62
C GLY A 580 -10.96 -0.45 7.17
N GLY A 581 -12.11 -0.38 7.85
CA GLY A 581 -12.62 0.90 8.32
C GLY A 581 -13.95 0.80 9.04
N THR A 582 -14.57 1.96 9.25
CA THR A 582 -15.91 2.11 9.82
C THR A 582 -16.91 2.44 8.73
N TRP A 583 -17.88 1.56 8.55
CA TRP A 583 -18.95 1.64 7.57
C TRP A 583 -20.22 2.10 8.27
N VAL A 584 -20.89 3.11 7.71
CA VAL A 584 -22.15 3.60 8.25
C VAL A 584 -23.25 3.45 7.21
N GLN A 585 -24.30 2.76 7.61
CA GLN A 585 -25.48 2.57 6.79
C GLN A 585 -26.29 3.87 6.71
N LEU A 586 -26.73 4.21 5.50
CA LEU A 586 -27.76 5.22 5.25
C LEU A 586 -29.14 4.57 5.44
N ALA A 587 -29.66 4.60 6.66
CA ALA A 587 -30.98 4.06 6.97
C ALA A 587 -32.07 5.10 6.72
N ARG A 588 -33.24 4.69 6.25
CA ARG A 588 -34.37 5.61 6.08
C ARG A 588 -34.98 5.89 7.44
N VAL A 589 -35.40 7.13 7.70
CA VAL A 589 -36.03 7.51 8.98
C VAL A 589 -37.25 6.63 9.29
N GLN A 590 -38.05 6.31 8.26
CA GLN A 590 -39.22 5.44 8.36
C GLN A 590 -38.91 3.99 8.79
N ASP A 591 -37.66 3.54 8.64
CA ASP A 591 -37.26 2.18 9.03
C ASP A 591 -37.08 2.07 10.55
N HIS A 592 -36.91 3.21 11.24
CA HIS A 592 -36.76 3.30 12.69
C HIS A 592 -38.06 3.60 13.43
N THR A 593 -39.02 4.26 12.77
CA THR A 593 -40.33 4.51 13.37
C THR A 593 -41.09 3.19 13.45
N GLN A 594 -41.14 2.62 14.65
CA GLN A 594 -42.03 1.51 14.95
C GLN A 594 -43.46 1.95 14.61
N PRO A 595 -44.29 1.14 13.92
CA PRO A 595 -45.70 1.47 13.78
C PRO A 595 -46.28 1.50 15.20
N ASP A 596 -46.58 2.70 15.72
CA ASP A 596 -47.16 2.88 17.05
C ASP A 596 -48.36 1.93 17.19
N GLY A 597 -48.21 0.96 18.09
CA GLY A 597 -49.03 -0.23 18.17
C GLY A 597 -50.42 -0.04 18.79
N ASP A 598 -50.90 1.19 19.01
CA ASP A 598 -52.02 1.44 19.92
C ASP A 598 -53.25 2.15 19.33
N GLU A 599 -53.34 2.40 18.01
CA GLU A 599 -54.62 2.76 17.38
C GLU A 599 -55.16 1.63 16.50
N ALA A 600 -55.43 0.49 17.13
CA ALA A 600 -56.50 -0.41 16.70
C ALA A 600 -57.86 0.27 17.00
N VAL A 601 -58.15 1.39 16.34
CA VAL A 601 -59.52 1.90 16.27
C VAL A 601 -60.26 0.96 15.32
N ASP A 602 -61.22 0.22 15.88
CA ASP A 602 -62.13 -0.78 15.26
C ASP A 602 -63.06 -0.19 14.17
N GLY A 603 -62.59 0.76 13.37
CA GLY A 603 -63.35 1.48 12.36
C GLY A 603 -62.92 1.14 10.95
N ALA A 604 -63.53 0.10 10.38
CA ALA A 604 -63.78 -0.13 8.95
C ALA A 604 -62.93 0.71 7.95
N VAL A 605 -61.63 0.42 7.84
CA VAL A 605 -60.82 0.94 6.72
C VAL A 605 -60.93 -0.05 5.57
N ASP A 606 -61.50 0.45 4.48
CA ASP A 606 -61.55 -0.18 3.18
C ASP A 606 -60.26 -0.95 2.87
N LYS A 607 -60.40 -2.24 2.53
CA LYS A 607 -59.35 -3.10 1.98
C LYS A 607 -58.91 -2.55 0.61
N LYS A 608 -58.27 -1.38 0.57
CA LYS A 608 -57.53 -0.91 -0.59
C LYS A 608 -56.40 -1.91 -0.79
N LYS A 609 -56.58 -2.78 -1.80
CA LYS A 609 -55.62 -3.77 -2.29
C LYS A 609 -54.20 -3.19 -2.15
N LYS A 610 -53.41 -3.71 -1.20
CA LYS A 610 -51.95 -3.55 -1.20
C LYS A 610 -51.48 -4.04 -2.56
N LYS A 611 -51.20 -3.10 -3.47
CA LYS A 611 -50.64 -3.39 -4.78
C LYS A 611 -49.34 -4.13 -4.51
N SER A 612 -49.27 -5.41 -4.88
CA SER A 612 -48.07 -6.22 -4.70
C SER A 612 -46.91 -5.50 -5.37
N LEU A 613 -45.92 -5.05 -4.59
CA LEU A 613 -44.67 -4.52 -5.13
C LEU A 613 -44.08 -5.56 -6.08
N THR A 614 -43.59 -5.09 -7.23
CA THR A 614 -42.89 -5.97 -8.17
C THR A 614 -41.63 -6.56 -7.51
N LYS A 615 -41.18 -7.73 -7.97
CA LYS A 615 -39.96 -8.37 -7.45
C LYS A 615 -38.76 -7.40 -7.47
N ALA A 616 -38.60 -6.65 -8.55
CA ALA A 616 -37.55 -5.63 -8.68
C ALA A 616 -37.67 -4.50 -7.65
N GLN A 617 -38.89 -4.03 -7.34
CA GLN A 617 -39.09 -3.03 -6.28
C GLN A 617 -38.79 -3.61 -4.89
N LYS A 618 -39.09 -4.90 -4.67
CA LYS A 618 -38.78 -5.57 -3.40
C LYS A 618 -37.27 -5.78 -3.21
N GLU A 619 -36.57 -6.16 -4.28
CA GLU A 619 -35.10 -6.26 -4.29
C GLU A 619 -34.46 -4.88 -4.09
N ARG A 620 -34.98 -3.83 -4.75
CA ARG A 620 -34.53 -2.45 -4.57
C ARG A 620 -34.74 -1.92 -3.16
N ARG A 621 -35.88 -2.19 -2.53
CA ARG A 621 -36.11 -1.85 -1.12
C ARG A 621 -35.16 -2.57 -0.15
N GLY A 622 -34.53 -3.66 -0.59
CA GLY A 622 -33.53 -4.38 0.21
C GLY A 622 -32.12 -3.81 0.09
N LEU A 623 -31.83 -3.03 -0.97
CA LEU A 623 -30.52 -2.40 -1.17
C LEU A 623 -30.34 -1.26 -0.17
N ARG A 624 -29.36 -1.40 0.72
CA ARG A 624 -28.96 -0.39 1.69
C ARG A 624 -27.63 0.19 1.26
N TYR A 625 -27.58 1.51 1.15
CA TYR A 625 -26.36 2.24 0.84
C TYR A 625 -25.57 2.52 2.12
N TRP A 626 -24.25 2.61 1.96
CA TRP A 626 -23.31 2.88 3.04
C TRP A 626 -22.35 3.99 2.62
N TYR A 627 -21.79 4.69 3.61
CA TYR A 627 -20.66 5.58 3.45
C TYR A 627 -19.53 5.19 4.41
N LEU A 628 -18.31 5.69 4.15
CA LEU A 628 -17.11 5.36 4.90
C LEU A 628 -16.84 6.44 5.95
N ASP A 629 -17.09 6.16 7.22
CA ASP A 629 -16.82 7.12 8.30
C ASP A 629 -15.32 7.26 8.55
N GLU A 630 -14.57 6.17 8.48
CA GLU A 630 -13.12 6.20 8.67
C GLU A 630 -12.43 5.06 7.94
N LEU A 631 -11.37 5.38 7.21
CA LEU A 631 -10.47 4.39 6.62
C LEU A 631 -9.30 4.13 7.57
N MET A 632 -9.14 2.88 7.99
CA MET A 632 -8.05 2.45 8.88
C MET A 632 -6.90 1.81 8.11
N MET A 633 -7.21 1.01 7.09
CA MET A 633 -6.20 0.31 6.30
C MET A 633 -6.71 -0.07 4.92
N ILE A 634 -5.77 -0.29 4.00
CA ILE A 634 -6.02 -0.83 2.66
C ILE A 634 -5.11 -2.05 2.49
N LEU A 635 -5.68 -3.14 2.00
CA LEU A 635 -4.97 -4.39 1.72
C LEU A 635 -5.02 -4.65 0.21
N PRO A 636 -3.90 -5.01 -0.44
CA PRO A 636 -3.92 -5.45 -1.83
C PRO A 636 -4.76 -6.74 -2.02
N SER A 637 -5.15 -7.03 -3.26
CA SER A 637 -5.97 -8.20 -3.60
C SER A 637 -5.27 -9.54 -3.34
N TYR A 638 -3.94 -9.54 -3.44
CA TYR A 638 -3.08 -10.68 -3.14
C TYR A 638 -2.64 -10.73 -1.67
N TRP A 639 -3.27 -9.97 -0.77
CA TRP A 639 -2.89 -9.94 0.65
C TRP A 639 -2.78 -11.34 1.26
N LEU A 640 -1.65 -11.56 1.96
CA LEU A 640 -1.39 -12.74 2.75
C LEU A 640 -0.79 -12.34 4.10
N ALA A 641 -1.34 -12.88 5.19
CA ALA A 641 -0.95 -12.59 6.56
C ALA A 641 0.36 -13.26 6.96
#